data_AF-G4MDG7-F1
#
_entry.id   AF-G4MDG7-F1
#
_cell.length_a   1.000
_cell.length_b   1.000
_cell.length_c   1.000
_cell.angle_alpha   90.00
_cell.angle_beta   90.00
_cell.angle_gamma   90.00
#
_symmetry.space_group_name_H-M   'P 1'
#
loop_
_entity.id
_entity.type
_entity.pdbx_description
1 polymer ?
#
loop_
_entity_poly.entity_id
_entity_poly.type
_entity_poly.pdbx_seq_one_letter_code
_entity_poly.pdbx_strand_id
1 'polypeptide(L)'
;MKRTGWRAYHLILRHGGDFAGAMPLYLKSHSRGEYVFDHAWADAFERHGLRYYPKALSAVPFSPVTRPRLIAAHHEDRVLLARGVIELTRRLELSSLHVLFPHAQNLEALTDAGYMLREGVQFHWENLPGEGYAGFDAFLATMSHDKRKKVKQDRRRVREAGVTYEWLRGAQIDRDALDFFYECYENTYREHWNAPYLSREFFGRIHADAPDSMLLVIAREDGERLACALNMIGGETTMYGRYWGTREFISGLHFETCDMQGIEYCIEHKLARFEGGAQGVHKMSRGLLPTPTWSAHWIADQRFAHAIAESLDAERKRWIITSRSSKRIRPSAKSRKTACDNRRSLSSPIFVPIHTASLPPHRAHTMSTMSRNFFNLYSHDFARVAVGVPACKVADPTFNAAQTIELAKQAAARSAVLVAFPELGISAYTCDDLFHQRALLDACEDALQDILHASKGLDIVMIVGAPVRAEHKLFNCAIVIANGRIRGVVPKSYLPNYGEFYEARQFSPADAAAASTLSLCGQDVPFGASLLFRVKDLPLFRFHVEICEDVWVPIPPSSFAALAGATVLVNLSASNIVVGKSGYRHQLVGQQSARCIAAYLYTSAGNGESSTDLSWDGQGLIYENGELLAESERFSGESHLIFTDVDLERLSRERMRQTTFGRSAHRHADEVAQFDVIEFPLPIPADAKLPLERRVARFPYVPADPTRRDERCNEVYKIQVQALLQRLQSSGISKVVIGISGGLDSTHALLVCAKAMDRLGLPRANILAYTMPGFATSERTLRQARELMEVIGCTAGEIDIRPSCAQMLTDIGHPHSSGTEQYDITYENVQAGERTSHLFRLANFNDAIVIGTGDLSELALGWCTYGVGDHMSHYNVNASVPKTLITHLVRWVAESGQIGSSGTDVLENILSTDISPELIPGKTNGAVEQKTESVIGPYELQDFSLYYTLRFGFAPTKVAFLAHHAWRSRDAGEWAEGPSVARNQYGLADIRKNLRIFLDRFFRTSQFKRSCIPNAPKVGSGGSLSPRGDWRTPSDSQATVWLKDLERVPEKE
;
A
#
# COMPACT_ATOMS: atom_id res chain seq x y z
N MET A 1 -22.42 -26.05 -0.65
CA MET A 1 -21.87 -25.13 -1.68
C MET A 1 -20.35 -24.89 -1.52
N LYS A 2 -19.67 -25.50 -0.54
CA LYS A 2 -18.74 -24.80 0.35
C LYS A 2 -17.21 -24.89 0.06
N ARG A 3 -16.72 -25.35 -1.10
CA ARG A 3 -15.24 -25.43 -1.31
C ARG A 3 -14.66 -24.77 -2.56
N THR A 4 -15.34 -24.76 -3.71
CA THR A 4 -14.78 -24.23 -4.97
C THR A 4 -15.49 -22.98 -5.49
N GLY A 5 -16.62 -22.62 -4.88
CA GLY A 5 -17.48 -21.51 -5.29
C GLY A 5 -18.16 -21.68 -6.65
N TRP A 6 -18.27 -22.91 -7.17
CA TRP A 6 -19.05 -23.28 -8.36
C TRP A 6 -20.20 -24.23 -7.97
N ARG A 7 -21.46 -23.82 -8.18
CA ARG A 7 -22.62 -24.70 -8.05
C ARG A 7 -23.34 -24.79 -9.39
N ALA A 8 -23.37 -25.99 -9.99
CA ALA A 8 -24.07 -26.22 -11.25
C ALA A 8 -25.58 -25.95 -11.10
N TYR A 9 -26.12 -25.23 -12.07
CA TYR A 9 -27.51 -24.77 -12.14
C TYR A 9 -28.02 -24.72 -13.59
N HIS A 10 -27.61 -25.70 -14.40
CA HIS A 10 -27.85 -25.76 -15.85
C HIS A 10 -29.32 -25.52 -16.21
N LEU A 11 -29.56 -24.74 -17.26
CA LEU A 11 -30.89 -24.43 -17.77
C LEU A 11 -31.18 -25.28 -19.01
N ILE A 12 -32.39 -25.84 -19.07
CA ILE A 12 -32.90 -26.61 -20.21
C ILE A 12 -34.16 -25.92 -20.73
N LEU A 13 -34.23 -25.72 -22.04
CA LEU A 13 -35.42 -25.25 -22.75
C LEU A 13 -36.13 -26.44 -23.40
N ARG A 14 -37.45 -26.50 -23.22
CA ARG A 14 -38.32 -27.48 -23.87
C ARG A 14 -39.53 -26.83 -24.53
N HIS A 15 -39.88 -27.28 -25.73
CA HIS A 15 -41.13 -26.94 -26.41
C HIS A 15 -42.07 -28.14 -26.37
N GLY A 16 -43.23 -28.03 -25.73
CA GLY A 16 -44.19 -29.13 -25.66
C GLY A 16 -43.66 -30.42 -25.01
N GLY A 17 -42.53 -30.37 -24.29
CA GLY A 17 -41.85 -31.54 -23.72
C GLY A 17 -40.56 -31.93 -24.45
N ASP A 18 -40.38 -31.54 -25.71
CA ASP A 18 -39.19 -31.86 -26.52
C ASP A 18 -38.02 -30.94 -26.20
N PHE A 19 -36.80 -31.46 -26.26
CA PHE A 19 -35.58 -30.68 -26.02
C PHE A 19 -35.35 -29.66 -27.13
N ALA A 20 -35.33 -28.37 -26.78
CA ALA A 20 -35.11 -27.27 -27.72
C ALA A 20 -33.77 -26.56 -27.50
N GLY A 21 -33.20 -26.64 -26.29
CA GLY A 21 -31.87 -26.12 -26.04
C GLY A 21 -31.39 -26.22 -24.59
N ALA A 22 -30.14 -25.84 -24.35
CA ALA A 22 -29.53 -25.81 -23.03
C ALA A 22 -28.56 -24.63 -22.84
N MET A 23 -28.33 -24.26 -21.58
CA MET A 23 -27.32 -23.28 -21.19
C MET A 23 -26.55 -23.80 -19.97
N PRO A 24 -25.22 -23.98 -20.05
CA PRO A 24 -24.42 -24.24 -18.87
C PRO A 24 -24.49 -23.00 -17.97
N LEU A 25 -24.95 -23.19 -16.74
CA LEU A 25 -25.17 -22.13 -15.79
C LEU A 25 -24.68 -22.59 -14.42
N TYR A 26 -24.06 -21.67 -13.70
CA TYR A 26 -23.50 -21.89 -12.38
C TYR A 26 -23.88 -20.72 -11.46
N LEU A 27 -24.19 -21.02 -10.21
CA LEU A 27 -24.24 -20.02 -9.14
C LEU A 27 -22.85 -19.89 -8.53
N LYS A 28 -22.33 -18.66 -8.52
CA LYS A 28 -20.97 -18.33 -8.09
C LYS A 28 -21.01 -17.53 -6.80
N SER A 29 -20.27 -17.99 -5.81
CA SER A 29 -20.06 -17.26 -4.54
C SER A 29 -18.82 -16.36 -4.56
N HIS A 30 -18.01 -16.42 -5.62
CA HIS A 30 -16.84 -15.56 -5.87
C HIS A 30 -16.43 -15.63 -7.35
N SER A 31 -15.67 -14.65 -7.86
CA SER A 31 -15.24 -14.62 -9.27
C SER A 31 -14.01 -15.47 -9.65
N ARG A 32 -13.44 -16.27 -8.72
CA ARG A 32 -12.29 -17.14 -9.05
C ARG A 32 -12.64 -18.16 -10.15
N GLY A 33 -11.77 -18.26 -11.14
CA GLY A 33 -11.86 -19.20 -12.27
C GLY A 33 -12.64 -18.72 -13.49
N GLU A 34 -13.06 -17.44 -13.54
CA GLU A 34 -13.97 -16.91 -14.57
C GLU A 34 -13.26 -16.24 -15.76
N TYR A 35 -12.00 -15.80 -15.59
CA TYR A 35 -11.17 -15.14 -16.61
C TYR A 35 -11.74 -13.84 -17.21
N VAL A 36 -12.87 -13.35 -16.71
CA VAL A 36 -13.34 -11.97 -16.88
C VAL A 36 -13.49 -11.40 -15.48
N PHE A 37 -12.64 -10.42 -15.15
CA PHE A 37 -12.55 -9.89 -13.80
C PHE A 37 -13.59 -8.78 -13.60
N ASP A 38 -14.52 -9.04 -12.69
CA ASP A 38 -15.58 -8.12 -12.26
C ASP A 38 -15.45 -7.75 -10.77
N HIS A 39 -14.26 -7.93 -10.19
CA HIS A 39 -13.97 -7.57 -8.80
C HIS A 39 -14.29 -6.11 -8.48
N ALA A 40 -14.09 -5.20 -9.43
CA ALA A 40 -14.44 -3.79 -9.28
C ALA A 40 -15.96 -3.57 -9.18
N TRP A 41 -16.76 -4.40 -9.85
CA TRP A 41 -18.23 -4.34 -9.74
C TRP A 41 -18.68 -4.90 -8.40
N ALA A 42 -18.11 -6.04 -7.97
CA ALA A 42 -18.37 -6.62 -6.66
C ALA A 42 -18.04 -5.64 -5.52
N ASP A 43 -16.86 -5.03 -5.55
CA ASP A 43 -16.41 -4.00 -4.59
C ASP A 43 -17.33 -2.77 -4.60
N ALA A 44 -17.78 -2.34 -5.79
CA ALA A 44 -18.73 -1.23 -5.88
C ALA A 44 -20.10 -1.56 -5.24
N PHE A 45 -20.62 -2.77 -5.43
CA PHE A 45 -21.83 -3.24 -4.74
C PHE A 45 -21.64 -3.27 -3.22
N GLU A 46 -20.54 -3.85 -2.74
CA GLU A 46 -20.23 -3.97 -1.31
C GLU A 46 -20.08 -2.60 -0.63
N ARG A 47 -19.39 -1.64 -1.27
CA ARG A 47 -19.26 -0.26 -0.78
C ARG A 47 -20.59 0.47 -0.63
N HIS A 48 -21.63 0.04 -1.34
CA HIS A 48 -22.99 0.58 -1.24
C HIS A 48 -23.93 -0.30 -0.41
N GLY A 49 -23.39 -1.27 0.34
CA GLY A 49 -24.17 -2.16 1.21
C GLY A 49 -25.05 -3.17 0.45
N LEU A 50 -24.78 -3.41 -0.84
CA LEU A 50 -25.50 -4.39 -1.64
C LEU A 50 -24.67 -5.67 -1.80
N ARG A 51 -25.36 -6.81 -1.83
CA ARG A 51 -24.70 -8.10 -2.07
C ARG A 51 -24.47 -8.31 -3.56
N TYR A 52 -23.22 -8.56 -3.96
CA TYR A 52 -22.90 -8.98 -5.32
C TYR A 52 -22.96 -10.49 -5.51
N TYR A 53 -22.58 -11.27 -4.49
CA TYR A 53 -22.69 -12.73 -4.54
C TYR A 53 -23.88 -13.23 -3.71
N PRO A 54 -24.50 -14.36 -4.07
CA PRO A 54 -24.21 -15.15 -5.26
C PRO A 54 -24.65 -14.45 -6.56
N LYS A 55 -23.93 -14.74 -7.64
CA LYS A 55 -24.26 -14.30 -9.00
C LYS A 55 -24.45 -15.50 -9.92
N ALA A 56 -25.17 -15.31 -11.02
CA ALA A 56 -25.31 -16.33 -12.06
C ALA A 56 -24.20 -16.21 -13.12
N LEU A 57 -23.66 -17.33 -13.56
CA LEU A 57 -22.55 -17.38 -14.52
C LEU A 57 -22.76 -18.49 -15.55
N SER A 58 -22.68 -18.14 -16.82
CA SER A 58 -22.51 -19.09 -17.92
C SER A 58 -21.10 -18.98 -18.50
N ALA A 59 -20.27 -19.98 -18.20
CA ALA A 59 -18.88 -20.08 -18.65
C ALA A 59 -18.45 -21.55 -18.67
N VAL A 60 -17.32 -21.84 -19.30
CA VAL A 60 -16.60 -23.10 -19.05
C VAL A 60 -15.72 -22.89 -17.82
N PRO A 61 -15.89 -23.67 -16.73
CA PRO A 61 -15.11 -23.46 -15.51
C PRO A 61 -13.61 -23.49 -15.77
N PHE A 62 -12.89 -22.53 -15.20
CA PHE A 62 -11.44 -22.43 -15.25
C PHE A 62 -10.82 -22.32 -16.66
N SER A 63 -11.61 -21.99 -17.70
CA SER A 63 -11.10 -21.90 -19.07
C SER A 63 -11.71 -20.73 -19.87
N PRO A 64 -10.89 -19.84 -20.46
CA PRO A 64 -11.36 -18.67 -21.21
C PRO A 64 -11.65 -19.00 -22.69
N VAL A 65 -12.50 -19.99 -22.97
CA VAL A 65 -12.78 -20.47 -24.34
C VAL A 65 -13.95 -19.80 -25.02
N THR A 66 -13.75 -19.33 -26.24
CA THR A 66 -14.86 -18.83 -27.06
C THR A 66 -15.63 -19.98 -27.71
N ARG A 67 -16.78 -20.34 -27.14
CA ARG A 67 -17.66 -21.43 -27.60
C ARG A 67 -19.13 -21.10 -27.33
N PRO A 68 -20.10 -21.81 -27.92
CA PRO A 68 -21.51 -21.63 -27.60
C PRO A 68 -21.77 -21.73 -26.08
N ARG A 69 -22.58 -20.81 -25.57
CA ARG A 69 -23.15 -20.75 -24.21
C ARG A 69 -24.67 -20.89 -24.23
N LEU A 70 -25.30 -20.47 -25.31
CA LEU A 70 -26.71 -20.72 -25.60
C LEU A 70 -26.75 -21.81 -26.68
N ILE A 71 -26.98 -23.06 -26.27
CA ILE A 71 -26.93 -24.25 -27.12
C ILE A 71 -28.36 -24.53 -27.61
N ALA A 72 -28.72 -23.98 -28.76
CA ALA A 72 -30.01 -24.20 -29.41
C ALA A 72 -29.88 -24.01 -30.93
N ALA A 73 -30.70 -24.72 -31.71
CA ALA A 73 -30.67 -24.70 -33.17
C ALA A 73 -31.11 -23.33 -33.73
N HIS A 74 -32.25 -22.82 -33.25
CA HIS A 74 -32.86 -21.59 -33.76
C HIS A 74 -32.45 -20.36 -32.93
N HIS A 75 -32.46 -19.19 -33.57
CA HIS A 75 -32.11 -17.93 -32.91
C HIS A 75 -33.09 -17.55 -31.80
N GLU A 76 -34.38 -17.74 -32.07
CA GLU A 76 -35.47 -17.49 -31.12
C GLU A 76 -35.30 -18.30 -29.82
N ASP A 77 -34.87 -19.55 -29.91
CA ASP A 77 -34.61 -20.40 -28.75
C ASP A 77 -33.41 -19.91 -27.93
N ARG A 78 -32.37 -19.37 -28.59
CA ARG A 78 -31.23 -18.75 -27.91
C ARG A 78 -31.66 -17.49 -27.16
N VAL A 79 -32.48 -16.64 -27.78
CA VAL A 79 -33.05 -15.45 -27.14
C VAL A 79 -33.94 -15.86 -25.96
N LEU A 80 -34.74 -16.91 -26.12
CA LEU A 80 -35.61 -17.43 -25.07
C LEU A 80 -34.82 -17.99 -23.88
N LEU A 81 -33.75 -18.73 -24.12
CA LEU A 81 -32.81 -19.16 -23.07
C LEU A 81 -32.22 -17.96 -22.32
N ALA A 82 -31.74 -16.96 -23.05
CA ALA A 82 -31.13 -15.75 -22.47
C ALA A 82 -32.13 -14.95 -21.61
N ARG A 83 -33.36 -14.75 -22.09
CA ARG A 83 -34.42 -14.09 -21.29
C ARG A 83 -34.87 -14.94 -20.10
N GLY A 84 -34.98 -16.26 -20.30
CA GLY A 84 -35.35 -17.21 -19.25
C GLY A 84 -34.35 -17.21 -18.09
N VAL A 85 -33.05 -17.11 -18.36
CA VAL A 85 -32.06 -17.03 -17.28
C VAL A 85 -32.05 -15.66 -16.59
N ILE A 86 -32.37 -14.55 -17.27
CA ILE A 86 -32.59 -13.26 -16.60
C ILE A 86 -33.75 -13.39 -15.61
N GLU A 87 -34.87 -13.98 -16.04
CA GLU A 87 -36.05 -14.18 -15.19
C GLU A 87 -35.72 -15.10 -14.00
N LEU A 88 -34.99 -16.19 -14.24
CA LEU A 88 -34.50 -17.07 -13.17
C LEU A 88 -33.59 -16.30 -12.18
N THR A 89 -32.71 -15.44 -12.69
CA THR A 89 -31.79 -14.63 -11.88
C THR A 89 -32.56 -13.69 -10.95
N ARG A 90 -33.66 -13.08 -11.45
CA ARG A 90 -34.57 -12.27 -10.62
C ARG A 90 -35.27 -13.10 -9.55
N ARG A 91 -35.84 -14.25 -9.91
CA ARG A 91 -36.54 -15.13 -8.97
C ARG A 91 -35.66 -15.68 -7.85
N LEU A 92 -34.37 -15.88 -8.16
CA LEU A 92 -33.37 -16.31 -7.19
C LEU A 92 -32.74 -15.13 -6.42
N GLU A 93 -33.22 -13.89 -6.63
CA GLU A 93 -32.74 -12.67 -5.99
C GLU A 93 -31.21 -12.46 -6.12
N LEU A 94 -30.67 -12.84 -7.28
CA LEU A 94 -29.25 -12.70 -7.57
C LEU A 94 -28.95 -11.30 -8.10
N SER A 95 -27.77 -10.77 -7.75
CA SER A 95 -27.38 -9.41 -8.13
C SER A 95 -27.19 -9.22 -9.64
N SER A 96 -26.78 -10.28 -10.32
CA SER A 96 -26.19 -10.22 -11.65
C SER A 96 -26.11 -11.57 -12.34
N LEU A 97 -26.01 -11.52 -13.66
CA LEU A 97 -25.83 -12.65 -14.56
C LEU A 97 -24.77 -12.32 -15.61
N HIS A 98 -23.80 -13.22 -15.78
CA HIS A 98 -22.71 -13.04 -16.74
C HIS A 98 -22.58 -14.24 -17.68
N VAL A 99 -22.37 -13.97 -18.96
CA VAL A 99 -22.09 -14.95 -20.01
C VAL A 99 -20.71 -14.66 -20.58
N LEU A 100 -19.74 -15.54 -20.30
CA LEU A 100 -18.32 -15.27 -20.61
C LEU A 100 -17.86 -16.07 -21.82
N PHE A 101 -17.13 -15.39 -22.71
CA PHE A 101 -16.62 -15.92 -23.97
C PHE A 101 -17.69 -16.60 -24.84
N PRO A 102 -18.87 -15.97 -25.07
CA PRO A 102 -19.87 -16.52 -25.98
C PRO A 102 -19.38 -16.47 -27.42
N HIS A 103 -19.77 -17.48 -28.20
CA HIS A 103 -19.55 -17.50 -29.65
C HIS A 103 -20.35 -16.40 -30.36
N ALA A 104 -19.93 -15.98 -31.56
CA ALA A 104 -20.55 -14.87 -32.31
C ALA A 104 -22.07 -15.00 -32.46
N GLN A 105 -22.58 -16.20 -32.75
CA GLN A 105 -24.03 -16.48 -32.88
C GLN A 105 -24.83 -16.30 -31.58
N ASN A 106 -24.17 -16.30 -30.42
CA ASN A 106 -24.82 -16.03 -29.14
C ASN A 106 -24.82 -14.53 -28.81
N LEU A 107 -23.90 -13.74 -29.37
CA LEU A 107 -23.83 -12.30 -29.11
C LEU A 107 -25.09 -11.57 -29.58
N GLU A 108 -25.58 -11.91 -30.77
CA GLU A 108 -26.82 -11.36 -31.31
C GLU A 108 -27.99 -11.68 -30.37
N ALA A 109 -28.15 -12.95 -29.99
CA ALA A 109 -29.23 -13.37 -29.10
C ALA A 109 -29.15 -12.73 -27.69
N LEU A 110 -27.95 -12.55 -27.16
CA LEU A 110 -27.71 -11.86 -25.88
C LEU A 110 -28.04 -10.36 -25.98
N THR A 111 -27.74 -9.74 -27.12
CA THR A 111 -28.08 -8.33 -27.38
C THR A 111 -29.61 -8.17 -27.45
N ASP A 112 -30.30 -9.04 -28.20
CA ASP A 112 -31.77 -9.05 -28.31
C ASP A 112 -32.48 -9.35 -26.98
N ALA A 113 -31.79 -10.03 -26.07
CA ALA A 113 -32.26 -10.29 -24.70
C ALA A 113 -31.95 -9.14 -23.72
N GLY A 114 -31.22 -8.09 -24.14
CA GLY A 114 -30.96 -6.90 -23.34
C GLY A 114 -29.69 -6.94 -22.47
N TYR A 115 -28.70 -7.76 -22.83
CA TYR A 115 -27.42 -7.80 -22.12
C TYR A 115 -26.48 -6.66 -22.55
N MET A 116 -25.68 -6.17 -21.61
CA MET A 116 -24.56 -5.27 -21.87
C MET A 116 -23.35 -6.07 -22.34
N LEU A 117 -22.77 -5.70 -23.48
CA LEU A 117 -21.58 -6.35 -24.02
C LEU A 117 -20.29 -5.64 -23.59
N ARG A 118 -19.29 -6.42 -23.19
CA ARG A 118 -17.91 -5.99 -22.96
C ARG A 118 -16.99 -6.65 -23.99
N GLU A 119 -16.18 -5.83 -24.64
CA GLU A 119 -15.12 -6.30 -25.55
C GLU A 119 -13.83 -6.54 -24.78
N GLY A 120 -13.26 -7.73 -24.93
CA GLY A 120 -11.94 -8.12 -24.46
C GLY A 120 -11.03 -8.47 -25.65
N VAL A 121 -9.78 -8.81 -25.36
CA VAL A 121 -8.82 -9.26 -26.37
C VAL A 121 -8.09 -10.52 -25.91
N GLN A 122 -8.01 -11.49 -26.80
CA GLN A 122 -7.09 -12.62 -26.71
C GLN A 122 -6.11 -12.57 -27.89
N PHE A 123 -5.11 -13.45 -27.88
CA PHE A 123 -4.14 -13.54 -28.97
C PHE A 123 -4.21 -14.92 -29.60
N HIS A 124 -4.59 -15.00 -30.86
CA HIS A 124 -4.76 -16.24 -31.60
C HIS A 124 -3.83 -16.27 -32.80
N TRP A 125 -3.34 -17.44 -33.14
CA TRP A 125 -2.68 -17.70 -34.42
C TRP A 125 -3.67 -18.34 -35.38
N GLU A 126 -3.61 -17.95 -36.64
CA GLU A 126 -4.45 -18.49 -37.71
C GLU A 126 -3.56 -19.06 -38.81
N ASN A 127 -3.96 -20.22 -39.31
CA ASN A 127 -3.34 -20.83 -40.48
C ASN A 127 -3.80 -20.11 -41.76
N LEU A 128 -3.04 -20.26 -42.85
CA LEU A 128 -3.50 -19.74 -44.14
C LEU A 128 -4.77 -20.50 -44.59
N PRO A 129 -5.76 -19.81 -45.18
CA PRO A 129 -6.91 -20.47 -45.79
C PRO A 129 -6.47 -21.50 -46.86
N GLY A 130 -7.16 -22.63 -46.97
CA GLY A 130 -6.82 -23.69 -47.91
C GLY A 130 -5.80 -24.69 -47.33
N GLU A 131 -4.67 -24.88 -48.00
CA GLU A 131 -3.66 -25.89 -47.62
C GLU A 131 -2.77 -25.49 -46.41
N GLY A 132 -2.97 -24.31 -45.83
CA GLY A 132 -2.18 -23.78 -44.72
C GLY A 132 -0.75 -23.39 -45.12
N TYR A 133 0.10 -23.11 -44.13
CA TYR A 133 1.54 -22.91 -44.37
C TYR A 133 2.21 -24.22 -44.81
N ALA A 134 3.19 -24.13 -45.73
CA ALA A 134 4.00 -25.27 -46.16
C ALA A 134 4.89 -25.86 -45.04
N GLY A 135 5.21 -25.05 -44.03
CA GLY A 135 6.02 -25.42 -42.88
C GLY A 135 6.30 -24.22 -41.97
N PHE A 136 6.93 -24.45 -40.83
CA PHE A 136 7.18 -23.41 -39.82
C PHE A 136 8.04 -22.25 -40.36
N ASP A 137 9.06 -22.54 -41.17
CA ASP A 137 9.88 -21.51 -41.81
C ASP A 137 9.09 -20.62 -42.79
N ALA A 138 8.11 -21.18 -43.50
CA ALA A 138 7.21 -20.41 -44.36
C ALA A 138 6.34 -19.45 -43.54
N PHE A 139 5.88 -19.88 -42.37
CA PHE A 139 5.22 -19.00 -41.41
C PHE A 139 6.15 -17.88 -40.93
N LEU A 140 7.37 -18.20 -40.46
CA LEU A 140 8.34 -17.19 -40.01
C LEU A 140 8.69 -16.17 -41.09
N ALA A 141 8.72 -16.56 -42.36
CA ALA A 141 8.97 -15.67 -43.48
C ALA A 141 7.91 -14.55 -43.61
N THR A 142 6.68 -14.78 -43.14
CA THR A 142 5.60 -13.76 -43.13
C THR A 142 5.74 -12.72 -42.02
N MET A 143 6.58 -12.98 -41.01
CA MET A 143 6.80 -12.07 -39.87
C MET A 143 7.79 -10.95 -40.24
N SER A 144 7.66 -9.79 -39.57
CA SER A 144 8.65 -8.71 -39.71
C SER A 144 10.05 -9.18 -39.28
N HIS A 145 11.08 -8.53 -39.84
CA HIS A 145 12.48 -8.89 -39.58
C HIS A 145 12.79 -9.06 -38.08
N ASP A 146 12.39 -8.10 -37.25
CA ASP A 146 12.72 -8.10 -35.82
C ASP A 146 11.98 -9.19 -35.04
N LYS A 147 10.70 -9.44 -35.38
CA LYS A 147 9.92 -10.50 -34.75
C LYS A 147 10.45 -11.88 -35.13
N ARG A 148 10.76 -12.08 -36.42
CA ARG A 148 11.41 -13.30 -36.92
C ARG A 148 12.76 -13.54 -36.25
N LYS A 149 13.59 -12.50 -36.14
CA LYS A 149 14.90 -12.57 -35.46
C LYS A 149 14.74 -13.00 -34.00
N LYS A 150 13.75 -12.44 -33.29
CA LYS A 150 13.45 -12.80 -31.90
C LYS A 150 13.04 -14.26 -31.75
N VAL A 151 12.09 -14.74 -32.57
CA VAL A 151 11.66 -16.15 -32.52
C VAL A 151 12.83 -17.10 -32.78
N LYS A 152 13.65 -16.82 -33.81
CA LYS A 152 14.85 -17.62 -34.11
C LYS A 152 15.87 -17.60 -32.96
N GLN A 153 16.00 -16.48 -32.25
CA GLN A 153 16.90 -16.36 -31.11
C GLN A 153 16.39 -17.15 -29.90
N ASP A 154 15.11 -17.04 -29.56
CA ASP A 154 14.49 -17.78 -28.45
C ASP A 154 14.63 -19.30 -28.72
N ARG A 155 14.29 -19.77 -29.93
CA ARG A 155 14.47 -21.17 -30.37
C ARG A 155 15.92 -21.66 -30.27
N ARG A 156 16.86 -20.84 -30.74
CA ARG A 156 18.27 -21.22 -30.74
C ARG A 156 18.80 -21.41 -29.32
N ARG A 157 18.45 -20.52 -28.38
CA ARG A 157 18.88 -20.62 -26.98
C ARG A 157 18.42 -21.90 -26.31
N VAL A 158 17.15 -22.26 -26.52
CA VAL A 158 16.58 -23.48 -25.94
C VAL A 158 17.25 -24.73 -26.52
N ARG A 159 17.53 -24.74 -27.83
CA ARG A 159 18.28 -25.82 -28.47
C ARG A 159 19.75 -25.89 -28.03
N GLU A 160 20.41 -24.75 -27.83
CA GLU A 160 21.79 -24.68 -27.31
C GLU A 160 21.88 -25.17 -25.87
N ALA A 161 20.78 -25.12 -25.12
CA ALA A 161 20.64 -25.76 -23.80
C ALA A 161 20.30 -27.27 -23.89
N GLY A 162 20.46 -27.91 -25.05
CA GLY A 162 20.24 -29.36 -25.19
C GLY A 162 18.77 -29.81 -25.20
N VAL A 163 17.81 -28.88 -25.23
CA VAL A 163 16.38 -29.21 -25.15
C VAL A 163 15.83 -29.70 -26.49
N THR A 164 15.11 -30.82 -26.44
CA THR A 164 14.36 -31.44 -27.56
C THR A 164 12.87 -31.57 -27.23
N TYR A 165 12.02 -31.86 -28.22
CA TYR A 165 10.57 -31.85 -28.08
C TYR A 165 9.91 -33.11 -28.63
N GLU A 166 8.83 -33.53 -27.97
CA GLU A 166 7.97 -34.64 -28.33
C GLU A 166 6.50 -34.22 -28.22
N TRP A 167 5.68 -34.59 -29.19
CA TRP A 167 4.23 -34.38 -29.16
C TRP A 167 3.51 -35.69 -28.91
N LEU A 168 2.73 -35.76 -27.83
CA LEU A 168 1.93 -36.92 -27.47
C LEU A 168 0.45 -36.56 -27.56
N ARG A 169 -0.30 -37.26 -28.42
CA ARG A 169 -1.74 -37.07 -28.57
C ARG A 169 -2.53 -38.35 -28.30
N GLY A 170 -3.70 -38.22 -27.71
CA GLY A 170 -4.63 -39.33 -27.54
C GLY A 170 -3.99 -40.51 -26.83
N ALA A 171 -4.05 -41.69 -27.44
CA ALA A 171 -3.50 -42.92 -26.87
C ALA A 171 -1.97 -42.91 -26.66
N GLN A 172 -1.24 -41.96 -27.27
CA GLN A 172 0.21 -41.80 -27.05
C GLN A 172 0.53 -41.19 -25.68
N ILE A 173 -0.46 -40.54 -25.03
CA ILE A 173 -0.30 -40.02 -23.67
C ILE A 173 -0.49 -41.19 -22.72
N ASP A 174 0.62 -41.80 -22.31
CA ASP A 174 0.62 -42.84 -21.27
C ASP A 174 0.45 -42.24 -19.87
N ARG A 175 0.33 -43.13 -18.88
CA ARG A 175 0.17 -42.75 -17.47
C ARG A 175 1.32 -41.85 -17.00
N ASP A 176 2.56 -42.19 -17.37
CA ASP A 176 3.76 -41.51 -16.92
C ASP A 176 3.85 -40.10 -17.52
N ALA A 177 3.47 -39.92 -18.79
CA ALA A 177 3.39 -38.62 -19.44
C ALA A 177 2.34 -37.72 -18.77
N LEU A 178 1.19 -38.30 -18.41
CA LEU A 178 0.12 -37.59 -17.73
C LEU A 178 0.51 -37.23 -16.29
N ASP A 179 1.21 -38.12 -15.58
CA ASP A 179 1.76 -37.88 -14.24
C ASP A 179 2.81 -36.75 -14.27
N PHE A 180 3.73 -36.80 -15.24
CA PHE A 180 4.73 -35.77 -15.44
C PHE A 180 4.11 -34.40 -15.79
N PHE A 181 3.09 -34.37 -16.65
CA PHE A 181 2.34 -33.15 -16.90
C PHE A 181 1.74 -32.58 -15.61
N TYR A 182 1.12 -33.42 -14.78
CA TYR A 182 0.47 -32.97 -13.56
C TYR A 182 1.48 -32.41 -12.55
N GLU A 183 2.65 -33.03 -12.42
CA GLU A 183 3.76 -32.52 -11.61
C GLU A 183 4.22 -31.13 -12.09
N CYS A 184 4.43 -30.96 -13.41
CA CYS A 184 4.78 -29.67 -14.00
C CYS A 184 3.71 -28.60 -13.73
N TYR A 185 2.44 -28.95 -13.94
CA TYR A 185 1.30 -28.09 -13.65
C TYR A 185 1.29 -27.70 -12.17
N GLU A 186 1.41 -28.65 -11.25
CA GLU A 186 1.43 -28.39 -9.82
C GLU A 186 2.63 -27.50 -9.43
N ASN A 187 3.82 -27.75 -9.97
CA ASN A 187 5.00 -26.95 -9.70
C ASN A 187 4.78 -25.48 -10.10
N THR A 188 4.17 -25.24 -11.26
CA THR A 188 3.84 -23.88 -11.71
C THR A 188 2.90 -23.15 -10.75
N TYR A 189 1.94 -23.86 -10.16
CA TYR A 189 1.07 -23.29 -9.13
C TYR A 189 1.83 -22.99 -7.84
N ARG A 190 2.70 -23.91 -7.39
CA ARG A 190 3.54 -23.74 -6.19
C ARG A 190 4.52 -22.56 -6.33
N GLU A 191 5.20 -22.42 -7.46
CA GLU A 191 6.09 -21.28 -7.77
C GLU A 191 5.35 -19.94 -7.73
N HIS A 192 4.07 -19.95 -8.11
CA HIS A 192 3.20 -18.78 -8.02
C HIS A 192 2.39 -18.70 -6.71
N TRP A 193 2.76 -19.47 -5.68
CA TRP A 193 2.16 -19.46 -4.34
C TRP A 193 0.64 -19.71 -4.32
N ASN A 194 0.15 -20.51 -5.26
CA ASN A 194 -1.25 -20.93 -5.36
C ASN A 194 -1.34 -22.45 -5.25
N ALA A 195 -2.46 -22.96 -4.72
CA ALA A 195 -2.77 -24.38 -4.82
C ALA A 195 -3.32 -24.71 -6.23
N PRO A 196 -2.95 -25.87 -6.82
CA PRO A 196 -3.57 -26.33 -8.05
C PRO A 196 -5.08 -26.55 -7.84
N TYR A 197 -5.91 -26.04 -8.74
CA TYR A 197 -7.38 -26.12 -8.59
C TYR A 197 -8.02 -27.27 -9.38
N LEU A 198 -7.36 -27.77 -10.42
CA LEU A 198 -7.69 -29.04 -11.09
C LEU A 198 -6.84 -30.17 -10.52
N SER A 199 -7.47 -31.30 -10.23
CA SER A 199 -6.79 -32.50 -9.71
C SER A 199 -6.21 -33.34 -10.83
N ARG A 200 -5.29 -34.23 -10.49
CA ARG A 200 -4.79 -35.24 -11.43
C ARG A 200 -5.91 -36.11 -11.99
N GLU A 201 -6.85 -36.49 -11.14
CA GLU A 201 -8.03 -37.27 -11.53
C GLU A 201 -8.86 -36.56 -12.61
N PHE A 202 -9.00 -35.23 -12.53
CA PHE A 202 -9.71 -34.45 -13.56
C PHE A 202 -9.05 -34.61 -14.94
N PHE A 203 -7.72 -34.48 -15.02
CA PHE A 203 -7.00 -34.65 -16.29
C PHE A 203 -7.06 -36.10 -16.79
N GLY A 204 -6.99 -37.08 -15.88
CA GLY A 204 -7.19 -38.50 -16.22
C GLY A 204 -8.57 -38.79 -16.81
N ARG A 205 -9.63 -38.19 -16.24
CA ARG A 205 -11.00 -38.33 -16.78
C ARG A 205 -11.13 -37.71 -18.16
N ILE A 206 -10.57 -36.50 -18.39
CA ILE A 206 -10.57 -35.89 -19.73
C ILE A 206 -9.88 -36.79 -20.75
N HIS A 207 -8.71 -37.34 -20.40
CA HIS A 207 -7.96 -38.23 -21.29
C HIS A 207 -8.73 -39.52 -21.59
N ALA A 208 -9.41 -40.10 -20.60
CA ALA A 208 -10.24 -41.29 -20.78
C ALA A 208 -11.48 -41.03 -21.64
N ASP A 209 -12.19 -39.92 -21.40
CA ASP A 209 -13.47 -39.61 -22.05
C ASP A 209 -13.29 -39.03 -23.47
N ALA A 210 -12.20 -38.32 -23.72
CA ALA A 210 -11.93 -37.63 -24.98
C ALA A 210 -10.41 -37.60 -25.31
N PRO A 211 -9.76 -38.77 -25.47
CA PRO A 211 -8.30 -38.85 -25.63
C PRO A 211 -7.80 -38.01 -26.81
N ASP A 212 -8.46 -38.09 -27.96
CA ASP A 212 -8.04 -37.40 -29.19
C ASP A 212 -8.13 -35.87 -29.10
N SER A 213 -8.79 -35.34 -28.07
CA SER A 213 -8.87 -33.91 -27.77
C SER A 213 -7.70 -33.41 -26.94
N MET A 214 -6.82 -34.28 -26.43
CA MET A 214 -5.70 -33.91 -25.55
C MET A 214 -4.35 -34.07 -26.26
N LEU A 215 -3.51 -33.03 -26.19
CA LEU A 215 -2.15 -33.00 -26.74
C LEU A 215 -1.18 -32.47 -25.68
N LEU A 216 -0.13 -33.23 -25.39
CA LEU A 216 1.01 -32.80 -24.59
C LEU A 216 2.21 -32.48 -25.47
N VAL A 217 2.85 -31.34 -25.23
CA VAL A 217 4.18 -31.01 -25.74
C VAL A 217 5.16 -31.23 -24.60
N ILE A 218 6.00 -32.25 -24.71
CA ILE A 218 7.03 -32.60 -23.70
C ILE A 218 8.38 -32.08 -24.18
N ALA A 219 9.04 -31.29 -23.33
CA ALA A 219 10.42 -30.87 -23.52
C ALA A 219 11.36 -31.81 -22.76
N ARG A 220 12.47 -32.21 -23.38
CA ARG A 220 13.49 -33.08 -22.78
C ARG A 220 14.88 -32.48 -22.85
N GLU A 221 15.66 -32.61 -21.78
CA GLU A 221 17.09 -32.29 -21.73
C GLU A 221 17.84 -33.57 -21.38
N ASP A 222 18.87 -33.93 -22.16
CA ASP A 222 19.64 -35.18 -22.00
C ASP A 222 18.80 -36.47 -21.90
N GLY A 223 17.63 -36.49 -22.56
CA GLY A 223 16.69 -37.62 -22.57
C GLY A 223 15.62 -37.59 -21.46
N GLU A 224 15.83 -36.79 -20.42
CA GLU A 224 14.94 -36.66 -19.27
C GLU A 224 13.83 -35.62 -19.51
N ARG A 225 12.63 -35.86 -18.97
CA ARG A 225 11.50 -34.94 -19.13
C ARG A 225 11.69 -33.71 -18.24
N LEU A 226 11.73 -32.52 -18.86
CA LEU A 226 12.05 -31.24 -18.24
C LEU A 226 10.81 -30.33 -18.05
N ALA A 227 10.02 -30.17 -19.11
CA ALA A 227 8.83 -29.31 -19.11
C ALA A 227 7.69 -29.91 -19.94
N CYS A 228 6.47 -29.46 -19.67
CA CYS A 228 5.29 -29.91 -20.38
C CYS A 228 4.28 -28.78 -20.62
N ALA A 229 3.66 -28.76 -21.79
CA ALA A 229 2.50 -27.92 -22.08
C ALA A 229 1.30 -28.78 -22.54
N LEU A 230 0.14 -28.55 -21.93
CA LEU A 230 -1.13 -29.15 -22.28
C LEU A 230 -1.93 -28.25 -23.22
N ASN A 231 -2.34 -28.84 -24.33
CA ASN A 231 -3.21 -28.27 -25.34
C ASN A 231 -4.47 -29.13 -25.51
N MET A 232 -5.60 -28.48 -25.76
CA MET A 232 -6.87 -29.14 -26.09
C MET A 232 -7.23 -28.89 -27.56
N ILE A 233 -7.71 -29.89 -28.29
CA ILE A 233 -8.16 -29.76 -29.68
C ILE A 233 -9.68 -29.94 -29.70
N GLY A 234 -10.41 -29.00 -30.34
CA GLY A 234 -11.86 -29.05 -30.39
C GLY A 234 -12.43 -28.65 -31.75
N GLY A 235 -13.51 -29.32 -32.18
CA GLY A 235 -14.18 -29.06 -33.46
C GLY A 235 -13.29 -29.33 -34.68
N GLU A 236 -12.40 -30.33 -34.58
CA GLU A 236 -11.41 -30.81 -35.56
C GLU A 236 -10.38 -29.79 -36.07
N THR A 237 -10.58 -28.49 -35.84
CA THR A 237 -9.84 -27.42 -36.54
C THR A 237 -9.18 -26.41 -35.61
N THR A 238 -9.51 -26.40 -34.32
CA THR A 238 -9.00 -25.40 -33.36
C THR A 238 -8.27 -26.06 -32.20
N MET A 239 -7.03 -25.62 -31.97
CA MET A 239 -6.25 -25.98 -30.79
C MET A 239 -6.24 -24.85 -29.77
N TYR A 240 -6.20 -25.22 -28.50
CA TYR A 240 -6.22 -24.28 -27.40
C TYR A 240 -5.13 -24.60 -26.37
N GLY A 241 -4.19 -23.68 -26.18
CA GLY A 241 -3.17 -23.77 -25.13
C GLY A 241 -3.77 -23.53 -23.75
N ARG A 242 -3.44 -24.37 -22.77
CA ARG A 242 -4.06 -24.32 -21.43
C ARG A 242 -3.08 -24.19 -20.29
N TYR A 243 -2.39 -25.27 -20.02
CA TYR A 243 -1.59 -25.43 -18.82
C TYR A 243 -0.17 -25.73 -19.24
N TRP A 244 0.77 -25.26 -18.45
CA TRP A 244 2.17 -25.55 -18.68
C TRP A 244 2.86 -25.72 -17.32
N GLY A 245 4.04 -26.30 -17.36
CA GLY A 245 5.01 -26.14 -16.31
C GLY A 245 6.36 -26.73 -16.65
N THR A 246 7.31 -26.52 -15.76
CA THR A 246 8.68 -26.98 -15.88
C THR A 246 9.20 -27.40 -14.51
N ARG A 247 10.21 -28.26 -14.49
CA ARG A 247 11.00 -28.57 -13.28
C ARG A 247 12.12 -27.56 -13.05
N GLU A 248 12.67 -27.01 -14.13
CA GLU A 248 13.78 -26.06 -14.06
C GLU A 248 13.57 -24.86 -14.99
N PHE A 249 14.22 -23.75 -14.65
CA PHE A 249 14.14 -22.53 -15.43
C PHE A 249 15.19 -22.51 -16.55
N ILE A 250 14.72 -22.52 -17.80
CA ILE A 250 15.55 -22.22 -18.98
C ILE A 250 14.99 -21.00 -19.71
N SER A 251 15.86 -20.03 -20.00
CA SER A 251 15.47 -18.80 -20.67
C SER A 251 14.91 -19.08 -22.07
N GLY A 252 13.64 -18.72 -22.28
CA GLY A 252 12.94 -18.93 -23.54
C GLY A 252 12.11 -20.23 -23.61
N LEU A 253 12.32 -21.18 -22.69
CA LEU A 253 11.66 -22.50 -22.71
C LEU A 253 10.13 -22.39 -22.70
N HIS A 254 9.57 -21.55 -21.84
CA HIS A 254 8.11 -21.33 -21.78
C HIS A 254 7.53 -20.97 -23.14
N PHE A 255 8.12 -20.01 -23.85
CA PHE A 255 7.61 -19.53 -25.12
C PHE A 255 7.76 -20.57 -26.23
N GLU A 256 8.87 -21.30 -26.22
CA GLU A 256 9.07 -22.36 -27.19
C GLU A 256 8.04 -23.49 -27.01
N THR A 257 7.92 -24.01 -25.79
CA THR A 257 7.02 -25.13 -25.46
C THR A 257 5.54 -24.75 -25.59
N CYS A 258 5.13 -23.55 -25.15
CA CYS A 258 3.73 -23.16 -25.09
C CYS A 258 3.21 -22.51 -26.37
N ASP A 259 4.02 -21.72 -27.08
CA ASP A 259 3.60 -20.98 -28.27
C ASP A 259 4.12 -21.65 -29.56
N MET A 260 5.44 -21.83 -29.69
CA MET A 260 6.05 -22.20 -30.97
C MET A 260 5.78 -23.65 -31.36
N GLN A 261 5.95 -24.59 -30.42
CA GLN A 261 5.60 -25.99 -30.63
C GLN A 261 4.11 -26.17 -30.93
N GLY A 262 3.25 -25.35 -30.31
CA GLY A 262 1.82 -25.37 -30.60
C GLY A 262 1.48 -24.88 -32.02
N ILE A 263 2.11 -23.79 -32.48
CA ILE A 263 1.95 -23.28 -33.84
C ILE A 263 2.50 -24.29 -34.86
N GLU A 264 3.66 -24.87 -34.60
CA GLU A 264 4.30 -25.86 -35.45
C GLU A 264 3.43 -27.12 -35.60
N TYR A 265 2.88 -27.62 -34.50
CA TYR A 265 1.88 -28.71 -34.52
C TYR A 265 0.68 -28.37 -35.40
N CYS A 266 0.11 -27.16 -35.24
CA CYS A 266 -1.04 -26.73 -36.04
C CYS A 266 -0.74 -26.62 -37.53
N ILE A 267 0.47 -26.21 -37.91
CA ILE A 267 0.90 -26.14 -39.32
C ILE A 267 1.01 -27.55 -39.89
N GLU A 268 1.66 -28.46 -39.18
CA GLU A 268 1.88 -29.83 -39.62
C GLU A 268 0.57 -30.62 -39.75
N HIS A 269 -0.32 -30.47 -38.77
CA HIS A 269 -1.60 -31.18 -38.70
C HIS A 269 -2.77 -30.41 -39.32
N LYS A 270 -2.47 -29.32 -40.05
CA LYS A 270 -3.45 -28.50 -40.79
C LYS A 270 -4.62 -28.00 -39.93
N LEU A 271 -4.35 -27.69 -38.66
CA LEU A 271 -5.32 -27.03 -37.80
C LEU A 271 -5.44 -25.56 -38.23
N ALA A 272 -6.67 -25.06 -38.26
CA ALA A 272 -6.98 -23.73 -38.75
C ALA A 272 -6.58 -22.62 -37.77
N ARG A 273 -6.62 -22.90 -36.46
CA ARG A 273 -6.40 -21.89 -35.42
C ARG A 273 -5.74 -22.45 -34.16
N PHE A 274 -4.90 -21.64 -33.54
CA PHE A 274 -4.35 -21.86 -32.20
C PHE A 274 -4.67 -20.69 -31.26
N GLU A 275 -5.33 -20.97 -30.15
CA GLU A 275 -5.63 -19.99 -29.10
C GLU A 275 -4.67 -20.14 -27.92
N GLY A 276 -3.66 -19.27 -27.82
CA GLY A 276 -2.60 -19.36 -26.80
C GLY A 276 -3.00 -18.94 -25.37
N GLY A 277 -4.29 -18.80 -25.05
CA GLY A 277 -4.78 -18.44 -23.70
C GLY A 277 -4.84 -16.92 -23.38
N ALA A 278 -5.19 -16.58 -22.13
CA ALA A 278 -5.72 -15.25 -21.74
C ALA A 278 -4.70 -14.11 -21.50
N GLN A 279 -3.39 -14.32 -21.61
CA GLN A 279 -2.39 -13.31 -21.23
C GLN A 279 -1.55 -12.77 -22.39
N GLY A 280 -1.32 -11.44 -22.41
CA GLY A 280 -0.06 -10.80 -22.80
C GLY A 280 0.12 -10.31 -24.24
N VAL A 281 0.34 -8.99 -24.38
CA VAL A 281 0.75 -8.31 -25.65
C VAL A 281 2.07 -8.87 -26.20
N HIS A 282 2.89 -9.49 -25.35
CA HIS A 282 4.16 -10.14 -25.74
C HIS A 282 3.97 -11.25 -26.80
N LYS A 283 2.80 -11.89 -26.86
CA LYS A 283 2.48 -12.92 -27.86
C LYS A 283 2.46 -12.42 -29.30
N MET A 284 2.23 -11.12 -29.50
CA MET A 284 2.31 -10.50 -30.84
C MET A 284 3.72 -10.55 -31.45
N SER A 285 4.76 -10.61 -30.61
CA SER A 285 6.13 -10.77 -31.09
C SER A 285 6.42 -12.17 -31.64
N ARG A 286 5.52 -13.12 -31.36
CA ARG A 286 5.60 -14.55 -31.68
C ARG A 286 4.53 -14.99 -32.70
N GLY A 287 3.80 -14.04 -33.27
CA GLY A 287 2.88 -14.29 -34.38
C GLY A 287 1.43 -14.61 -33.99
N LEU A 288 1.07 -14.56 -32.71
CA LEU A 288 -0.35 -14.56 -32.30
C LEU A 288 -0.90 -13.13 -32.39
N LEU A 289 -1.98 -12.96 -33.14
CA LEU A 289 -2.60 -11.66 -33.42
C LEU A 289 -3.75 -11.38 -32.46
N PRO A 290 -4.01 -10.09 -32.14
CA PRO A 290 -5.12 -9.72 -31.27
C PRO A 290 -6.47 -10.09 -31.93
N THR A 291 -7.25 -10.90 -31.23
CA THR A 291 -8.60 -11.33 -31.62
C THR A 291 -9.59 -10.83 -30.57
N PRO A 292 -10.69 -10.15 -30.97
CA PRO A 292 -11.71 -9.70 -30.04
C PRO A 292 -12.40 -10.90 -29.40
N THR A 293 -12.58 -10.83 -28.10
CA THR A 293 -13.44 -11.73 -27.32
C THR A 293 -14.50 -10.92 -26.60
N TRP A 294 -15.52 -11.58 -26.11
CA TRP A 294 -16.69 -10.90 -25.58
C TRP A 294 -17.12 -11.48 -24.24
N SER A 295 -17.78 -10.65 -23.44
CA SER A 295 -18.62 -11.09 -22.33
C SER A 295 -19.91 -10.28 -22.32
N ALA A 296 -21.01 -10.92 -21.93
CA ALA A 296 -22.31 -10.29 -21.85
C ALA A 296 -22.79 -10.29 -20.40
N HIS A 297 -23.38 -9.18 -19.96
CA HIS A 297 -23.68 -8.93 -18.56
C HIS A 297 -25.09 -8.36 -18.39
N TRP A 298 -25.80 -8.86 -17.40
CA TRP A 298 -27.07 -8.32 -16.93
C TRP A 298 -26.98 -8.06 -15.43
N ILE A 299 -27.44 -6.91 -14.97
CA ILE A 299 -27.34 -6.45 -13.59
C ILE A 299 -28.76 -6.11 -13.09
N ALA A 300 -29.11 -6.60 -11.90
CA ALA A 300 -30.46 -6.44 -11.36
C ALA A 300 -30.75 -5.00 -10.90
N ASP A 301 -29.81 -4.37 -10.17
CA ASP A 301 -29.94 -2.98 -9.72
C ASP A 301 -29.70 -2.02 -10.88
N GLN A 302 -30.72 -1.21 -11.22
CA GLN A 302 -30.71 -0.31 -12.37
C GLN A 302 -29.65 0.79 -12.28
N ARG A 303 -29.29 1.24 -11.08
CA ARG A 303 -28.29 2.29 -10.88
C ARG A 303 -26.91 1.76 -11.25
N PHE A 304 -26.61 0.53 -10.81
CA PHE A 304 -25.38 -0.16 -11.16
C PHE A 304 -25.35 -0.58 -12.62
N ALA A 305 -26.47 -1.06 -13.17
CA ALA A 305 -26.58 -1.39 -14.59
C ALA A 305 -26.21 -0.17 -15.46
N HIS A 306 -26.74 1.02 -15.15
CA HIS A 306 -26.43 2.25 -15.87
C HIS A 306 -24.94 2.64 -15.77
N ALA A 307 -24.40 2.70 -14.55
CA ALA A 307 -22.99 3.07 -14.34
C ALA A 307 -22.02 2.08 -15.01
N ILE A 308 -22.33 0.78 -14.96
CA ILE A 308 -21.54 -0.25 -15.63
C ILE A 308 -21.64 -0.10 -17.16
N ALA A 309 -22.82 0.15 -17.71
CA ALA A 309 -22.99 0.37 -19.15
C ALA A 309 -22.13 1.55 -19.65
N GLU A 310 -22.15 2.68 -18.95
CA GLU A 310 -21.34 3.86 -19.31
C GLU A 310 -19.83 3.54 -19.27
N SER A 311 -19.38 2.81 -18.24
CA SER A 311 -18.00 2.38 -18.11
C SER A 311 -17.57 1.45 -19.25
N LEU A 312 -18.41 0.48 -19.62
CA LEU A 312 -18.17 -0.43 -20.74
C LEU A 312 -18.11 0.30 -22.08
N ASP A 313 -18.95 1.31 -22.28
CA ASP A 313 -18.93 2.16 -23.47
C ASP A 313 -17.64 3.00 -23.56
N ALA A 314 -17.15 3.51 -22.43
CA ALA A 314 -15.87 4.22 -22.35
C ALA A 314 -14.69 3.28 -22.64
N GLU A 315 -14.69 2.06 -22.08
CA GLU A 315 -13.70 1.02 -22.39
C GLU A 315 -13.66 0.73 -23.89
N ARG A 316 -14.82 0.50 -24.53
CA ARG A 316 -14.93 0.24 -25.98
C ARG A 316 -14.36 1.38 -26.82
N LYS A 317 -14.68 2.64 -26.49
CA LYS A 317 -14.15 3.82 -27.22
C LYS A 317 -12.62 3.90 -27.15
N ARG A 318 -12.01 3.54 -26.00
CA ARG A 318 -10.55 3.51 -25.82
C ARG A 318 -9.87 2.44 -26.70
N TRP A 319 -10.50 1.28 -26.86
CA TRP A 319 -10.00 0.22 -27.75
C TRP A 319 -10.11 0.57 -29.24
N ILE A 320 -11.14 1.29 -29.67
CA ILE A 320 -11.28 1.76 -31.06
C ILE A 320 -10.15 2.73 -31.44
N ILE A 321 -9.73 3.60 -30.52
CA ILE A 321 -8.59 4.52 -30.73
C ILE A 321 -7.27 3.73 -30.82
N THR A 322 -7.10 2.72 -29.96
CA THR A 322 -5.86 1.92 -29.89
C THR A 322 -5.71 0.94 -31.07
N SER A 323 -6.82 0.38 -31.57
CA SER A 323 -6.84 -0.57 -32.69
C SER A 323 -6.65 0.09 -34.06
N ARG A 324 -7.02 1.36 -34.23
CA ARG A 324 -6.76 2.14 -35.46
C ARG A 324 -5.26 2.37 -35.69
N SER A 325 -4.46 2.43 -34.64
CA SER A 325 -2.98 2.49 -34.71
C SER A 325 -2.35 1.17 -35.17
N SER A 326 -3.04 0.04 -34.95
CA SER A 326 -2.54 -1.33 -35.23
C SER A 326 -3.02 -1.92 -36.56
N LYS A 327 -4.07 -1.37 -37.18
CA LYS A 327 -4.61 -1.81 -38.49
C LYS A 327 -3.69 -1.55 -39.69
N ARG A 328 -2.51 -0.96 -39.50
CA ARG A 328 -1.45 -0.87 -40.54
C ARG A 328 -0.73 -2.20 -40.82
N ILE A 329 -1.09 -3.29 -40.13
CA ILE A 329 -0.46 -4.61 -40.28
C ILE A 329 -1.50 -5.64 -40.78
N ARG A 330 -1.91 -5.52 -42.04
CA ARG A 330 -2.40 -6.65 -42.87
C ARG A 330 -1.68 -6.56 -44.22
N PRO A 331 -1.22 -7.67 -44.83
CA PRO A 331 -0.71 -7.63 -46.18
C PRO A 331 -1.82 -7.19 -47.14
N SER A 332 -1.53 -6.20 -47.97
CA SER A 332 -2.43 -5.77 -49.04
C SER A 332 -2.52 -6.87 -50.10
N ALA A 333 -3.70 -7.49 -50.24
CA ALA A 333 -4.04 -8.16 -51.49
C ALA A 333 -4.31 -7.08 -52.54
N LYS A 334 -3.38 -6.90 -53.48
CA LYS A 334 -3.59 -6.09 -54.68
C LYS A 334 -4.67 -6.75 -55.54
N SER A 335 -5.80 -6.08 -55.76
CA SER A 335 -6.59 -6.27 -56.98
C SER A 335 -7.25 -4.95 -57.39
N ARG A 336 -7.57 -4.86 -58.68
CA ARG A 336 -7.51 -3.67 -59.54
C ARG A 336 -8.68 -2.71 -59.37
N LYS A 337 -8.40 -1.43 -59.66
CA LYS A 337 -9.38 -0.36 -59.96
C LYS A 337 -10.40 -0.81 -61.01
N THR A 338 -11.67 -0.51 -60.78
CA THR A 338 -12.63 -0.06 -61.79
C THR A 338 -13.60 0.92 -61.15
N ALA A 339 -13.91 1.99 -61.88
CA ALA A 339 -14.73 3.12 -61.47
C ALA A 339 -16.22 2.86 -61.70
N CYS A 340 -17.10 3.46 -60.87
CA CYS A 340 -18.32 4.14 -61.34
C CYS A 340 -18.99 4.96 -60.22
N ASP A 341 -19.55 6.09 -60.62
CA ASP A 341 -20.41 7.04 -59.89
C ASP A 341 -21.61 6.41 -59.16
N ASN A 342 -22.04 6.98 -58.01
CA ASN A 342 -23.20 7.89 -57.98
C ASN A 342 -23.62 8.37 -56.57
N ARG A 343 -24.09 9.62 -56.61
CA ARG A 343 -24.70 10.55 -55.63
C ARG A 343 -25.69 10.02 -54.57
N ARG A 344 -25.92 10.96 -53.61
CA ARG A 344 -27.12 11.28 -52.78
C ARG A 344 -27.12 10.72 -51.36
N SER A 345 -27.58 11.41 -50.32
CA SER A 345 -27.93 12.82 -50.02
C SER A 345 -28.48 12.82 -48.59
N LEU A 346 -28.19 13.87 -47.78
CA LEU A 346 -29.05 14.49 -46.73
C LEU A 346 -29.56 13.54 -45.61
N SER A 347 -29.56 13.86 -44.31
CA SER A 347 -29.94 15.09 -43.61
C SER A 347 -29.80 14.86 -42.10
N SER A 348 -29.19 15.80 -41.36
CA SER A 348 -29.66 16.17 -40.01
C SER A 348 -30.97 17.00 -40.17
N PRO A 349 -31.78 17.39 -39.15
CA PRO A 349 -31.54 17.43 -37.69
C PRO A 349 -32.80 17.08 -36.85
N ILE A 350 -32.77 17.32 -35.52
CA ILE A 350 -33.70 18.23 -34.81
C ILE A 350 -33.50 18.06 -33.28
N PHE A 351 -33.07 19.16 -32.67
CA PHE A 351 -33.06 19.45 -31.24
C PHE A 351 -34.32 20.31 -30.98
N VAL A 352 -35.16 19.95 -30.00
CA VAL A 352 -36.16 20.88 -29.41
C VAL A 352 -36.23 20.64 -27.90
N PRO A 353 -36.25 21.70 -27.06
CA PRO A 353 -36.04 21.64 -25.62
C PRO A 353 -37.37 21.57 -24.85
N ILE A 354 -37.36 21.01 -23.63
CA ILE A 354 -38.45 21.19 -22.66
C ILE A 354 -37.87 21.59 -21.30
N HIS A 355 -38.53 22.59 -20.74
CA HIS A 355 -38.26 23.40 -19.57
C HIS A 355 -37.77 22.67 -18.30
N THR A 356 -36.82 23.36 -17.66
CA THR A 356 -36.43 23.29 -16.25
C THR A 356 -37.64 23.39 -15.31
N ALA A 357 -38.04 22.27 -14.73
CA ALA A 357 -38.76 22.25 -13.46
C ALA A 357 -37.73 22.16 -12.34
N SER A 358 -37.66 23.22 -11.53
CA SER A 358 -36.85 23.31 -10.31
C SER A 358 -37.31 22.25 -9.30
N LEU A 359 -36.53 21.17 -9.18
CA LEU A 359 -36.61 20.22 -8.07
C LEU A 359 -35.69 20.69 -6.93
N PRO A 360 -36.13 20.55 -5.67
CA PRO A 360 -35.42 21.09 -4.51
C PRO A 360 -34.05 20.42 -4.36
N PRO A 361 -33.05 21.10 -3.78
CA PRO A 361 -31.73 20.49 -3.61
C PRO A 361 -31.87 19.23 -2.75
N HIS A 362 -31.64 18.08 -3.37
CA HIS A 362 -31.39 16.84 -2.66
C HIS A 362 -30.23 17.09 -1.71
N ARG A 363 -30.53 17.04 -0.40
CA ARG A 363 -29.52 17.04 0.66
C ARG A 363 -28.48 15.99 0.30
N ALA A 364 -27.31 16.46 -0.12
CA ALA A 364 -26.09 15.69 0.02
C ALA A 364 -26.09 15.14 1.45
N HIS A 365 -25.77 13.87 1.62
CA HIS A 365 -25.15 13.46 2.87
C HIS A 365 -23.79 14.18 2.93
N THR A 366 -23.84 15.47 3.28
CA THR A 366 -22.83 16.07 4.12
C THR A 366 -22.64 15.08 5.25
N MET A 367 -21.47 14.42 5.30
CA MET A 367 -20.88 14.13 6.60
C MET A 367 -21.13 15.40 7.41
N SER A 368 -21.88 15.28 8.49
CA SER A 368 -22.19 16.39 9.37
C SER A 368 -20.88 17.09 9.70
N THR A 369 -20.57 18.17 8.98
CA THR A 369 -19.60 19.17 9.38
C THR A 369 -20.26 19.90 10.54
N MET A 370 -20.39 19.22 11.68
CA MET A 370 -20.28 19.95 12.93
C MET A 370 -18.95 20.68 12.83
N SER A 371 -18.99 21.98 13.08
CA SER A 371 -17.80 22.83 13.19
C SER A 371 -16.96 22.34 14.37
N ARG A 372 -16.27 21.21 14.23
CA ARG A 372 -15.45 20.65 15.30
C ARG A 372 -14.27 21.58 15.53
N ASN A 373 -13.96 21.82 16.79
CA ASN A 373 -12.92 22.76 17.19
C ASN A 373 -11.54 22.32 16.66
N PHE A 374 -10.79 23.21 16.02
CA PHE A 374 -9.45 22.90 15.49
C PHE A 374 -8.47 22.47 16.60
N PHE A 375 -8.65 22.97 17.83
CA PHE A 375 -7.80 22.66 18.98
C PHE A 375 -8.29 21.45 19.77
N ASN A 376 -9.05 20.56 19.14
CA ASN A 376 -9.54 19.34 19.74
C ASN A 376 -8.94 18.12 19.05
N LEU A 377 -8.26 17.25 19.81
CA LEU A 377 -7.63 16.04 19.29
C LEU A 377 -8.60 15.15 18.48
N TYR A 378 -9.88 15.05 18.89
CA TYR A 378 -10.88 14.21 18.23
C TYR A 378 -11.35 14.80 16.88
N SER A 379 -11.15 16.10 16.64
CA SER A 379 -11.35 16.72 15.32
C SER A 379 -10.33 16.27 14.29
N HIS A 380 -9.21 15.71 14.76
CA HIS A 380 -8.07 15.28 13.98
C HIS A 380 -7.86 13.78 14.09
N ASP A 381 -8.94 13.01 14.32
CA ASP A 381 -8.93 11.54 14.34
C ASP A 381 -7.95 10.91 15.35
N PHE A 382 -7.62 11.63 16.42
CA PHE A 382 -6.99 11.04 17.59
C PHE A 382 -8.04 10.42 18.52
N ALA A 383 -7.62 9.45 19.32
CA ALA A 383 -8.38 8.98 20.47
C ALA A 383 -7.52 9.00 21.73
N ARG A 384 -8.02 9.66 22.77
CA ARG A 384 -7.40 9.61 24.10
C ARG A 384 -7.79 8.32 24.79
N VAL A 385 -6.80 7.52 25.14
CA VAL A 385 -7.01 6.21 25.77
C VAL A 385 -6.22 6.11 27.06
N ALA A 386 -6.70 5.25 27.96
CA ALA A 386 -6.13 5.09 29.29
C ALA A 386 -5.95 3.62 29.67
N VAL A 387 -4.95 3.36 30.49
CA VAL A 387 -4.75 2.09 31.21
C VAL A 387 -4.72 2.39 32.69
N GLY A 388 -5.61 1.76 33.44
CA GLY A 388 -5.68 1.86 34.90
C GLY A 388 -5.06 0.64 35.55
N VAL A 389 -4.27 0.88 36.60
CA VAL A 389 -3.68 -0.13 37.46
C VAL A 389 -4.18 0.14 38.88
N PRO A 390 -5.36 -0.38 39.25
CA PRO A 390 -5.90 -0.22 40.59
C PRO A 390 -5.15 -1.11 41.57
N ALA A 391 -4.99 -0.64 42.80
CA ALA A 391 -4.77 -1.53 43.93
C ALA A 391 -5.99 -2.45 44.08
N CYS A 392 -5.76 -3.72 44.38
CA CYS A 392 -6.83 -4.68 44.64
C CYS A 392 -6.71 -5.31 46.02
N LYS A 393 -7.71 -6.09 46.39
CA LYS A 393 -7.73 -6.99 47.53
C LYS A 393 -8.34 -8.31 47.08
N VAL A 394 -7.65 -9.41 47.39
CA VAL A 394 -8.10 -10.75 47.03
C VAL A 394 -9.45 -11.04 47.69
N ALA A 395 -10.43 -11.41 46.86
CA ALA A 395 -11.80 -11.73 47.27
C ALA A 395 -12.57 -10.58 47.98
N ASP A 396 -12.24 -9.31 47.70
CA ASP A 396 -13.03 -8.13 48.11
C ASP A 396 -13.50 -7.31 46.90
N PRO A 397 -14.55 -7.78 46.18
CA PRO A 397 -15.05 -7.09 44.99
C PRO A 397 -15.54 -5.67 45.22
N THR A 398 -16.02 -5.35 46.43
CA THR A 398 -16.51 -4.01 46.76
C THR A 398 -15.35 -3.00 46.75
N PHE A 399 -14.23 -3.34 47.41
CA PHE A 399 -13.04 -2.50 47.38
C PHE A 399 -12.48 -2.36 45.96
N ASN A 400 -12.39 -3.46 45.21
CA ASN A 400 -11.82 -3.48 43.87
C ASN A 400 -12.65 -2.66 42.88
N ALA A 401 -13.98 -2.74 42.95
CA ALA A 401 -14.87 -1.90 42.15
C ALA A 401 -14.74 -0.41 42.51
N ALA A 402 -14.61 -0.07 43.80
CA ALA A 402 -14.41 1.31 44.22
C ALA A 402 -13.12 1.92 43.62
N GLN A 403 -12.02 1.17 43.64
CA GLN A 403 -10.75 1.60 43.01
C GLN A 403 -10.90 1.76 41.49
N THR A 404 -11.56 0.81 40.84
CA THR A 404 -11.84 0.85 39.39
C THR A 404 -12.68 2.07 39.01
N ILE A 405 -13.75 2.35 39.76
CA ILE A 405 -14.64 3.49 39.53
C ILE A 405 -13.89 4.81 39.70
N GLU A 406 -13.04 4.92 40.73
CA GLU A 406 -12.27 6.14 40.97
C GLU A 406 -11.30 6.44 39.81
N LEU A 407 -10.57 5.44 39.35
CA LEU A 407 -9.70 5.60 38.18
C LEU A 407 -10.50 5.90 36.89
N ALA A 408 -11.68 5.30 36.72
CA ALA A 408 -12.54 5.60 35.58
C ALA A 408 -13.06 7.04 35.59
N LYS A 409 -13.40 7.60 36.77
CA LYS A 409 -13.75 9.01 36.93
C LYS A 409 -12.59 9.92 36.55
N GLN A 410 -11.37 9.61 37.00
CA GLN A 410 -10.17 10.37 36.65
C GLN A 410 -9.91 10.32 35.14
N ALA A 411 -10.09 9.17 34.50
CA ALA A 411 -9.95 9.04 33.06
C ALA A 411 -11.01 9.82 32.27
N ALA A 412 -12.27 9.76 32.68
CA ALA A 412 -13.36 10.52 32.08
C ALA A 412 -13.16 12.04 32.26
N ALA A 413 -12.69 12.49 33.43
CA ALA A 413 -12.38 13.90 33.70
C ALA A 413 -11.29 14.45 32.77
N ARG A 414 -10.41 13.59 32.27
CA ARG A 414 -9.38 13.92 31.26
C ARG A 414 -9.84 13.71 29.82
N SER A 415 -11.13 13.44 29.60
CA SER A 415 -11.76 13.19 28.30
C SER A 415 -11.19 11.99 27.54
N ALA A 416 -10.75 10.94 28.25
CA ALA A 416 -10.41 9.66 27.64
C ALA A 416 -11.68 8.97 27.12
N VAL A 417 -11.61 8.37 25.94
CA VAL A 417 -12.73 7.62 25.33
C VAL A 417 -12.79 6.17 25.82
N LEU A 418 -11.67 5.63 26.29
CA LEU A 418 -11.55 4.25 26.76
C LEU A 418 -10.56 4.15 27.90
N VAL A 419 -10.89 3.34 28.91
CA VAL A 419 -10.00 2.91 29.99
C VAL A 419 -10.06 1.38 30.15
N ALA A 420 -8.89 0.74 30.22
CA ALA A 420 -8.75 -0.69 30.44
C ALA A 420 -8.16 -1.00 31.82
N PHE A 421 -8.66 -2.05 32.47
CA PHE A 421 -8.27 -2.49 33.81
C PHE A 421 -7.77 -3.94 33.82
N PRO A 422 -7.02 -4.41 34.83
CA PRO A 422 -6.43 -5.75 34.83
C PRO A 422 -7.42 -6.91 34.69
N GLU A 423 -6.88 -8.06 34.28
CA GLU A 423 -7.58 -9.34 34.24
C GLU A 423 -8.14 -9.70 35.62
N LEU A 424 -9.39 -10.15 35.67
CA LEU A 424 -10.10 -10.51 36.90
C LEU A 424 -10.01 -9.44 38.01
N GLY A 425 -9.79 -8.17 37.66
CA GLY A 425 -9.54 -7.10 38.63
C GLY A 425 -10.65 -6.90 39.65
N ILE A 426 -11.90 -7.27 39.34
CA ILE A 426 -13.01 -7.22 40.32
C ILE A 426 -12.83 -8.25 41.44
N SER A 427 -12.40 -9.47 41.15
CA SER A 427 -12.17 -10.50 42.18
C SER A 427 -10.75 -10.45 42.77
N ALA A 428 -9.81 -9.85 42.04
CA ALA A 428 -8.39 -10.23 41.98
C ALA A 428 -8.20 -11.57 41.25
N TYR A 429 -7.10 -11.70 40.52
CA TYR A 429 -6.78 -12.87 39.71
C TYR A 429 -6.41 -14.08 40.58
N THR A 430 -5.72 -13.84 41.70
CA THR A 430 -5.14 -14.87 42.57
C THR A 430 -6.12 -15.51 43.57
N CYS A 431 -7.41 -15.59 43.22
CA CYS A 431 -8.41 -16.21 44.08
C CYS A 431 -8.39 -17.75 44.06
N ASP A 432 -7.75 -18.38 43.07
CA ASP A 432 -7.69 -19.85 42.92
C ASP A 432 -9.06 -20.52 43.13
N ASP A 433 -9.15 -21.55 43.99
CA ASP A 433 -10.37 -22.30 44.25
C ASP A 433 -11.49 -21.46 44.90
N LEU A 434 -11.22 -20.23 45.34
CA LEU A 434 -12.28 -19.30 45.74
C LEU A 434 -13.22 -18.96 44.58
N PHE A 435 -12.77 -19.08 43.32
CA PHE A 435 -13.63 -18.91 42.14
C PHE A 435 -14.82 -19.89 42.08
N HIS A 436 -14.74 -21.02 42.78
CA HIS A 436 -15.86 -21.96 42.90
C HIS A 436 -16.84 -21.62 44.03
N GLN A 437 -16.58 -20.56 44.81
CA GLN A 437 -17.44 -20.13 45.90
C GLN A 437 -18.51 -19.17 45.40
N ARG A 438 -19.78 -19.55 45.56
CA ARG A 438 -20.93 -18.72 45.17
C ARG A 438 -20.87 -17.31 45.78
N ALA A 439 -20.43 -17.17 47.03
CA ALA A 439 -20.35 -15.88 47.70
C ALA A 439 -19.41 -14.89 46.97
N LEU A 440 -18.27 -15.36 46.45
CA LEU A 440 -17.36 -14.53 45.67
C LEU A 440 -18.00 -14.12 44.34
N LEU A 441 -18.62 -15.08 43.64
CA LEU A 441 -19.25 -14.83 42.34
C LEU A 441 -20.44 -13.87 42.44
N ASP A 442 -21.30 -14.04 43.45
CA ASP A 442 -22.43 -13.14 43.71
C ASP A 442 -21.92 -11.73 44.07
N ALA A 443 -20.88 -11.61 44.90
CA ALA A 443 -20.26 -10.32 45.22
C ALA A 443 -19.58 -9.64 44.02
N CYS A 444 -19.01 -10.41 43.07
CA CYS A 444 -18.46 -9.85 41.82
C CYS A 444 -19.58 -9.29 40.93
N GLU A 445 -20.73 -9.95 40.89
CA GLU A 445 -21.89 -9.48 40.12
C GLU A 445 -22.50 -8.21 40.73
N ASP A 446 -22.57 -8.10 42.07
CA ASP A 446 -22.98 -6.88 42.78
C ASP A 446 -21.99 -5.73 42.53
N ALA A 447 -20.69 -5.98 42.64
CA ALA A 447 -19.65 -4.99 42.34
C ALA A 447 -19.69 -4.51 40.87
N LEU A 448 -20.03 -5.40 39.94
CA LEU A 448 -20.27 -5.05 38.54
C LEU A 448 -21.50 -4.14 38.37
N GLN A 449 -22.56 -4.33 39.16
CA GLN A 449 -23.72 -3.41 39.17
C GLN A 449 -23.32 -2.01 39.65
N ASP A 450 -22.44 -1.90 40.65
CA ASP A 450 -21.92 -0.60 41.10
C ASP A 450 -21.13 0.11 40.00
N ILE A 451 -20.28 -0.62 39.28
CA ILE A 451 -19.55 -0.09 38.12
C ILE A 451 -20.51 0.36 37.02
N LEU A 452 -21.54 -0.45 36.71
CA LEU A 452 -22.58 -0.08 35.75
C LEU A 452 -23.31 1.19 36.18
N HIS A 453 -23.67 1.32 37.46
CA HIS A 453 -24.31 2.53 37.97
C HIS A 453 -23.42 3.75 37.81
N ALA A 454 -22.14 3.66 38.20
CA ALA A 454 -21.17 4.73 38.07
C ALA A 454 -20.96 5.16 36.60
N SER A 455 -20.94 4.20 35.67
CA SER A 455 -20.73 4.47 34.24
C SER A 455 -21.84 5.29 33.56
N LYS A 456 -23.01 5.48 34.19
CA LYS A 456 -24.10 6.32 33.64
C LYS A 456 -23.73 7.81 33.54
N GLY A 457 -22.83 8.26 34.41
CA GLY A 457 -22.37 9.65 34.47
C GLY A 457 -20.99 9.89 33.83
N LEU A 458 -20.43 8.89 33.14
CA LEU A 458 -19.08 8.94 32.59
C LEU A 458 -19.12 8.72 31.08
N ASP A 459 -18.65 9.70 30.31
CA ASP A 459 -18.52 9.62 28.86
C ASP A 459 -17.26 8.83 28.45
N ILE A 460 -17.15 7.59 28.92
CA ILE A 460 -16.01 6.70 28.69
C ILE A 460 -16.45 5.25 28.51
N VAL A 461 -15.69 4.48 27.72
CA VAL A 461 -15.77 3.03 27.69
C VAL A 461 -14.88 2.45 28.78
N MET A 462 -15.44 1.63 29.67
CA MET A 462 -14.69 0.88 30.67
C MET A 462 -14.56 -0.57 30.24
N ILE A 463 -13.36 -1.14 30.36
CA ILE A 463 -13.13 -2.57 30.12
C ILE A 463 -12.59 -3.18 31.41
N VAL A 464 -13.43 -4.00 32.07
CA VAL A 464 -13.16 -4.54 33.41
C VAL A 464 -13.08 -6.07 33.37
N GLY A 465 -12.15 -6.66 34.11
CA GLY A 465 -12.01 -8.11 34.22
C GLY A 465 -12.82 -8.70 35.38
N ALA A 466 -13.59 -9.76 35.14
CA ALA A 466 -14.36 -10.46 36.17
C ALA A 466 -14.66 -11.93 35.81
N PRO A 467 -14.88 -12.80 36.82
CA PRO A 467 -15.37 -14.15 36.59
C PRO A 467 -16.87 -14.12 36.24
N VAL A 468 -17.28 -14.78 35.16
CA VAL A 468 -18.69 -14.79 34.69
C VAL A 468 -19.21 -16.22 34.57
N ARG A 469 -20.40 -16.46 35.14
CA ARG A 469 -21.11 -17.74 35.04
C ARG A 469 -21.94 -17.77 33.76
N ALA A 470 -21.79 -18.81 32.96
CA ALA A 470 -22.66 -19.07 31.80
C ALA A 470 -22.78 -20.58 31.56
N GLU A 471 -23.99 -21.07 31.26
CA GLU A 471 -24.22 -22.46 30.84
C GLU A 471 -23.62 -23.52 31.80
N HIS A 472 -23.70 -23.27 33.12
CA HIS A 472 -23.11 -24.09 34.19
C HIS A 472 -21.57 -24.15 34.20
N LYS A 473 -20.91 -23.24 33.48
CA LYS A 473 -19.44 -23.07 33.45
C LYS A 473 -19.08 -21.70 34.00
N LEU A 474 -17.80 -21.54 34.32
CA LEU A 474 -17.21 -20.28 34.73
C LEU A 474 -16.19 -19.83 33.69
N PHE A 475 -16.22 -18.56 33.31
CA PHE A 475 -15.34 -17.97 32.31
C PHE A 475 -14.58 -16.79 32.92
N ASN A 476 -13.30 -16.67 32.55
CA ASN A 476 -12.51 -15.47 32.79
C ASN A 476 -12.85 -14.47 31.68
N CYS A 477 -13.46 -13.34 32.03
CA CYS A 477 -14.06 -12.44 31.05
C CYS A 477 -13.60 -11.00 31.20
N ALA A 478 -13.49 -10.32 30.06
CA ALA A 478 -13.45 -8.88 29.97
C ALA A 478 -14.85 -8.36 29.61
N ILE A 479 -15.33 -7.38 30.38
CA ILE A 479 -16.68 -6.82 30.25
C ILE A 479 -16.56 -5.39 29.76
N VAL A 480 -17.17 -5.11 28.60
CA VAL A 480 -17.15 -3.77 28.00
C VAL A 480 -18.39 -3.02 28.44
N ILE A 481 -18.20 -1.88 29.12
CA ILE A 481 -19.27 -1.08 29.74
C ILE A 481 -19.23 0.34 29.21
N ALA A 482 -20.40 0.88 28.84
CA ALA A 482 -20.53 2.30 28.50
C ALA A 482 -21.97 2.79 28.69
N ASN A 483 -22.14 3.97 29.31
CA ASN A 483 -23.44 4.62 29.54
C ASN A 483 -24.44 3.73 30.32
N GLY A 484 -23.98 3.07 31.38
CA GLY A 484 -24.80 2.19 32.22
C GLY A 484 -25.22 0.88 31.58
N ARG A 485 -24.61 0.48 30.46
CA ARG A 485 -24.93 -0.75 29.73
C ARG A 485 -23.69 -1.58 29.49
N ILE A 486 -23.85 -2.90 29.60
CA ILE A 486 -22.85 -3.85 29.12
C ILE A 486 -23.01 -3.93 27.60
N ARG A 487 -21.93 -3.68 26.87
CA ARG A 487 -21.88 -3.72 25.40
C ARG A 487 -21.52 -5.11 24.89
N GLY A 488 -20.73 -5.85 25.66
CA GLY A 488 -20.40 -7.24 25.38
C GLY A 488 -19.50 -7.82 26.45
N VAL A 489 -19.45 -9.15 26.49
CA VAL A 489 -18.63 -9.94 27.41
C VAL A 489 -17.71 -10.82 26.57
N VAL A 490 -16.41 -10.67 26.75
CA VAL A 490 -15.39 -11.38 25.97
C VAL A 490 -14.68 -12.39 26.88
N PRO A 491 -14.93 -13.70 26.74
CA PRO A 491 -14.21 -14.73 27.49
C PRO A 491 -12.78 -14.93 26.95
N LYS A 492 -11.85 -15.28 27.84
CA LYS A 492 -10.47 -15.64 27.52
C LYS A 492 -10.42 -16.88 26.61
N SER A 493 -9.63 -16.83 25.55
CA SER A 493 -9.59 -17.93 24.57
C SER A 493 -8.64 -19.03 25.00
N TYR A 494 -7.45 -18.67 25.47
CA TYR A 494 -6.41 -19.60 25.88
C TYR A 494 -6.17 -19.52 27.38
N LEU A 495 -6.45 -20.62 28.10
CA LEU A 495 -6.21 -20.73 29.53
C LEU A 495 -4.83 -21.37 29.78
N PRO A 496 -3.83 -20.63 30.30
CA PRO A 496 -2.56 -21.22 30.66
C PRO A 496 -2.77 -22.20 31.82
N ASN A 497 -2.29 -23.43 31.63
CA ASN A 497 -2.35 -24.50 32.61
C ASN A 497 -1.01 -25.25 32.68
N TYR A 498 0.06 -24.49 32.82
CA TYR A 498 1.45 -24.92 32.88
C TYR A 498 2.25 -23.99 33.81
N GLY A 499 3.36 -24.50 34.37
CA GLY A 499 4.21 -23.72 35.28
C GLY A 499 3.44 -23.25 36.52
N GLU A 500 3.42 -21.94 36.73
CA GLU A 500 2.69 -21.27 37.81
C GLU A 500 1.19 -21.10 37.55
N PHE A 501 0.70 -21.38 36.34
CA PHE A 501 -0.68 -21.12 35.94
C PHE A 501 -1.54 -22.40 35.99
N TYR A 502 -2.73 -22.28 36.60
CA TYR A 502 -3.69 -23.38 36.78
C TYR A 502 -5.11 -23.03 36.34
N GLU A 503 -5.28 -22.06 35.43
CA GLU A 503 -6.59 -21.44 35.13
C GLU A 503 -7.65 -22.44 34.65
N ALA A 504 -7.24 -23.49 33.92
CA ALA A 504 -8.17 -24.51 33.41
C ALA A 504 -8.81 -25.36 34.52
N ARG A 505 -8.32 -25.25 35.76
CA ARG A 505 -8.96 -25.85 36.93
C ARG A 505 -10.25 -25.13 37.31
N GLN A 506 -10.31 -23.81 37.17
CA GLN A 506 -11.46 -23.00 37.57
C GLN A 506 -12.31 -22.50 36.40
N PHE A 507 -11.68 -22.24 35.25
CA PHE A 507 -12.32 -21.58 34.11
C PHE A 507 -12.44 -22.49 32.89
N SER A 508 -13.39 -22.16 32.01
CA SER A 508 -13.56 -22.74 30.68
C SER A 508 -13.06 -21.77 29.60
N PRO A 509 -12.41 -22.27 28.52
CA PRO A 509 -11.96 -21.44 27.42
C PRO A 509 -13.15 -20.92 26.61
N ALA A 510 -12.96 -19.83 25.86
CA ALA A 510 -14.01 -19.21 25.04
C ALA A 510 -14.76 -20.20 24.12
N ASP A 511 -14.05 -21.13 23.48
CA ASP A 511 -14.63 -22.14 22.58
C ASP A 511 -15.57 -23.14 23.28
N ALA A 512 -15.58 -23.17 24.61
CA ALA A 512 -16.51 -23.97 25.39
C ALA A 512 -17.89 -23.29 25.56
N ALA A 513 -18.04 -22.02 25.18
CA ALA A 513 -19.31 -21.33 25.16
C ALA A 513 -20.18 -21.82 24.00
N ALA A 514 -21.41 -22.25 24.27
CA ALA A 514 -22.38 -22.60 23.23
C ALA A 514 -23.34 -21.44 22.93
N ALA A 515 -23.55 -20.52 23.88
CA ALA A 515 -24.35 -19.32 23.70
C ALA A 515 -23.53 -18.14 23.14
N SER A 516 -24.13 -17.37 22.22
CA SER A 516 -23.59 -16.09 21.74
C SER A 516 -24.12 -14.87 22.51
N THR A 517 -25.00 -15.11 23.49
CA THR A 517 -25.60 -14.10 24.36
C THR A 517 -25.79 -14.66 25.77
N LEU A 518 -25.67 -13.84 26.81
CA LEU A 518 -25.99 -14.23 28.19
C LEU A 518 -26.73 -13.12 28.95
N SER A 519 -27.38 -13.47 30.06
CA SER A 519 -27.99 -12.51 30.99
C SER A 519 -27.01 -12.22 32.13
N LEU A 520 -26.59 -10.96 32.29
CA LEU A 520 -25.68 -10.52 33.35
C LEU A 520 -26.14 -9.16 33.90
N CYS A 521 -26.22 -9.02 35.23
CA CYS A 521 -26.73 -7.81 35.89
C CYS A 521 -28.11 -7.36 35.36
N GLY A 522 -28.97 -8.32 35.01
CA GLY A 522 -30.31 -8.07 34.45
C GLY A 522 -30.33 -7.56 33.00
N GLN A 523 -29.24 -7.70 32.24
CA GLN A 523 -29.16 -7.31 30.82
C GLN A 523 -28.83 -8.52 29.95
N ASP A 524 -29.52 -8.66 28.81
CA ASP A 524 -29.14 -9.60 27.74
C ASP A 524 -28.01 -8.97 26.90
N VAL A 525 -26.85 -9.63 26.85
CA VAL A 525 -25.62 -9.06 26.29
C VAL A 525 -24.93 -10.02 25.32
N PRO A 526 -24.27 -9.50 24.27
CA PRO A 526 -23.40 -10.32 23.41
C PRO A 526 -22.28 -10.99 24.20
N PHE A 527 -22.01 -12.25 23.91
CA PHE A 527 -20.99 -13.06 24.57
C PHE A 527 -20.16 -13.83 23.54
N GLY A 528 -18.84 -13.65 23.57
CA GLY A 528 -17.92 -14.40 22.70
C GLY A 528 -16.57 -13.73 22.49
N ALA A 529 -15.57 -14.52 22.08
CA ALA A 529 -14.22 -14.04 21.81
C ALA A 529 -14.12 -13.19 20.54
N SER A 530 -15.03 -13.37 19.58
CA SER A 530 -15.01 -12.68 18.28
C SER A 530 -15.88 -11.43 18.27
N LEU A 531 -15.70 -10.54 19.25
CA LEU A 531 -16.44 -9.26 19.32
C LEU A 531 -15.53 -8.08 18.95
N LEU A 532 -16.07 -7.18 18.11
CA LEU A 532 -15.52 -5.86 17.82
C LEU A 532 -16.46 -4.79 18.34
N PHE A 533 -15.90 -3.73 18.90
CA PHE A 533 -16.66 -2.63 19.47
C PHE A 533 -16.38 -1.35 18.69
N ARG A 534 -17.44 -0.60 18.37
CA ARG A 534 -17.33 0.65 17.60
C ARG A 534 -18.12 1.77 18.26
N VAL A 535 -17.43 2.89 18.48
CA VAL A 535 -18.08 4.16 18.88
C VAL A 535 -18.59 4.86 17.63
N LYS A 536 -19.90 5.13 17.58
CA LYS A 536 -20.60 5.62 16.38
C LYS A 536 -19.97 6.89 15.75
N ASP A 537 -19.61 7.87 16.58
CA ASP A 537 -19.12 9.19 16.14
C ASP A 537 -17.58 9.28 15.98
N LEU A 538 -16.88 8.17 16.22
CA LEU A 538 -15.44 7.98 16.00
C LEU A 538 -15.22 6.76 15.09
N PRO A 539 -15.42 6.90 13.76
CA PRO A 539 -15.47 5.76 12.85
C PRO A 539 -14.17 4.95 12.77
N LEU A 540 -13.02 5.62 12.99
CA LEU A 540 -11.71 4.98 13.04
C LEU A 540 -11.40 4.36 14.42
N PHE A 541 -12.23 4.59 15.43
CA PHE A 541 -12.09 3.99 16.76
C PHE A 541 -12.91 2.71 16.83
N ARG A 542 -12.26 1.60 16.47
CA ARG A 542 -12.79 0.25 16.62
C ARG A 542 -11.84 -0.53 17.49
N PHE A 543 -12.34 -1.15 18.54
CA PHE A 543 -11.50 -1.88 19.46
C PHE A 543 -11.93 -3.32 19.63
N HIS A 544 -10.93 -4.14 19.95
CA HIS A 544 -11.07 -5.53 20.32
C HIS A 544 -10.39 -5.75 21.66
N VAL A 545 -10.90 -6.72 22.42
CA VAL A 545 -10.40 -7.05 23.74
C VAL A 545 -9.97 -8.51 23.72
N GLU A 546 -8.78 -8.80 24.22
CA GLU A 546 -8.29 -10.15 24.51
C GLU A 546 -7.71 -10.18 25.93
N ILE A 547 -7.40 -11.36 26.46
CA ILE A 547 -7.04 -11.50 27.87
C ILE A 547 -5.74 -12.28 28.01
N CYS A 548 -4.72 -11.62 28.58
CA CYS A 548 -3.45 -12.19 28.98
C CYS A 548 -2.91 -13.13 27.89
N GLU A 549 -2.70 -14.40 28.23
CA GLU A 549 -2.19 -15.51 27.40
C GLU A 549 -2.65 -15.50 25.94
N ASP A 550 -3.83 -14.94 25.62
CA ASP A 550 -4.29 -14.75 24.25
C ASP A 550 -3.25 -14.08 23.33
N VAL A 551 -2.41 -13.15 23.81
CA VAL A 551 -1.33 -12.56 22.98
C VAL A 551 -0.04 -13.38 22.95
N TRP A 552 0.15 -14.32 23.88
CA TRP A 552 1.35 -15.16 23.97
C TRP A 552 1.34 -16.32 22.95
N VAL A 553 0.17 -16.70 22.46
CA VAL A 553 0.05 -17.81 21.51
C VAL A 553 0.58 -17.42 20.11
N PRO A 554 0.93 -18.40 19.26
CA PRO A 554 1.50 -18.12 17.94
C PRO A 554 0.60 -17.29 17.01
N ILE A 555 -0.72 -17.41 17.15
CA ILE A 555 -1.70 -16.63 16.38
C ILE A 555 -2.74 -16.05 17.34
N PRO A 556 -2.49 -14.87 17.91
CA PRO A 556 -3.42 -14.23 18.84
C PRO A 556 -4.77 -13.87 18.22
N PRO A 557 -5.88 -13.88 18.98
CA PRO A 557 -7.19 -13.37 18.54
C PRO A 557 -7.12 -11.95 17.95
N SER A 558 -6.30 -11.08 18.55
CA SER A 558 -6.05 -9.72 18.07
C SER A 558 -5.51 -9.65 16.64
N SER A 559 -4.86 -10.71 16.13
CA SER A 559 -4.40 -10.80 14.75
C SER A 559 -5.58 -10.78 13.78
N PHE A 560 -6.61 -11.57 14.05
CA PHE A 560 -7.82 -11.62 13.21
C PHE A 560 -8.73 -10.42 13.47
N ALA A 561 -8.80 -9.95 14.72
CA ALA A 561 -9.55 -8.75 15.06
C ALA A 561 -9.03 -7.51 14.32
N ALA A 562 -7.71 -7.36 14.20
CA ALA A 562 -7.10 -6.27 13.45
C ALA A 562 -7.48 -6.34 11.96
N LEU A 563 -7.42 -7.55 11.36
CA LEU A 563 -7.85 -7.78 9.98
C LEU A 563 -9.35 -7.53 9.77
N ALA A 564 -10.17 -7.83 10.79
CA ALA A 564 -11.61 -7.53 10.82
C ALA A 564 -11.93 -6.05 11.06
N GLY A 565 -10.91 -5.24 11.38
CA GLY A 565 -10.99 -3.78 11.40
C GLY A 565 -10.77 -3.13 12.76
N ALA A 566 -10.39 -3.87 13.80
CA ALA A 566 -9.94 -3.28 15.06
C ALA A 566 -8.71 -2.40 14.82
N THR A 567 -8.74 -1.14 15.24
CA THR A 567 -7.60 -0.20 15.22
C THR A 567 -6.96 -0.07 16.59
N VAL A 568 -7.68 -0.42 17.65
CA VAL A 568 -7.19 -0.46 19.03
C VAL A 568 -7.38 -1.88 19.56
N LEU A 569 -6.32 -2.47 20.10
CA LEU A 569 -6.31 -3.78 20.72
C LEU A 569 -6.12 -3.56 22.22
N VAL A 570 -6.88 -4.26 23.04
CA VAL A 570 -6.83 -4.14 24.50
C VAL A 570 -6.55 -5.51 25.09
N ASN A 571 -5.54 -5.61 25.94
CA ASN A 571 -5.18 -6.83 26.64
C ASN A 571 -5.23 -6.60 28.15
N LEU A 572 -6.12 -7.35 28.78
CA LEU A 572 -6.24 -7.40 30.24
C LEU A 572 -5.36 -8.54 30.72
N SER A 573 -4.36 -8.24 31.54
CA SER A 573 -3.44 -9.24 32.07
C SER A 573 -3.43 -9.25 33.59
N ALA A 574 -3.20 -10.43 34.14
CA ALA A 574 -2.62 -10.66 35.44
C ALA A 574 -1.34 -11.46 35.18
N SER A 575 -0.33 -10.76 34.71
CA SER A 575 0.96 -11.38 34.44
C SER A 575 1.84 -11.24 35.68
N ASN A 576 2.16 -12.36 36.33
CA ASN A 576 3.14 -12.37 37.42
C ASN A 576 4.49 -11.85 36.93
N ILE A 577 5.26 -11.20 37.79
CA ILE A 577 6.59 -10.70 37.47
C ILE A 577 7.68 -11.71 37.85
N VAL A 578 8.62 -11.91 36.92
CA VAL A 578 9.91 -12.57 37.13
C VAL A 578 11.00 -11.76 36.42
N VAL A 579 12.28 -12.05 36.71
CA VAL A 579 13.42 -11.36 36.09
C VAL A 579 13.33 -11.43 34.55
N GLY A 580 13.45 -10.28 33.88
CA GLY A 580 13.42 -10.17 32.41
C GLY A 580 12.03 -10.10 31.78
N LYS A 581 10.94 -10.43 32.49
CA LYS A 581 9.59 -10.51 31.91
C LYS A 581 9.04 -9.17 31.41
N SER A 582 9.41 -8.06 32.03
CA SER A 582 9.10 -6.71 31.52
C SER A 582 9.62 -6.50 30.10
N GLY A 583 10.89 -6.84 29.84
CA GLY A 583 11.48 -6.73 28.50
C GLY A 583 10.77 -7.61 27.47
N TYR A 584 10.36 -8.82 27.88
CA TYR A 584 9.57 -9.71 27.04
C TYR A 584 8.17 -9.14 26.73
N ARG A 585 7.49 -8.56 27.71
CA ARG A 585 6.18 -7.88 27.50
C ARG A 585 6.30 -6.72 26.52
N HIS A 586 7.34 -5.89 26.62
CA HIS A 586 7.60 -4.84 25.62
C HIS A 586 7.76 -5.39 24.21
N GLN A 587 8.52 -6.48 24.06
CA GLN A 587 8.71 -7.13 22.75
C GLN A 587 7.38 -7.68 22.21
N LEU A 588 6.61 -8.39 23.04
CA LEU A 588 5.35 -9.02 22.66
C LEU A 588 4.31 -7.96 22.23
N VAL A 589 4.05 -6.98 23.10
CA VAL A 589 3.07 -5.90 22.86
C VAL A 589 3.52 -5.01 21.71
N GLY A 590 4.80 -4.62 21.67
CA GLY A 590 5.37 -3.79 20.61
C GLY A 590 5.27 -4.48 19.25
N GLN A 591 5.67 -5.74 19.14
CA GLN A 591 5.59 -6.49 17.89
C GLN A 591 4.13 -6.74 17.46
N GLN A 592 3.24 -7.05 18.39
CA GLN A 592 1.83 -7.29 18.04
C GLN A 592 1.16 -6.00 17.53
N SER A 593 1.41 -4.86 18.16
CA SER A 593 0.93 -3.55 17.68
C SER A 593 1.45 -3.23 16.26
N ALA A 594 2.72 -3.52 15.97
CA ALA A 594 3.34 -3.29 14.66
C ALA A 594 2.78 -4.22 13.57
N ARG A 595 2.69 -5.53 13.85
CA ARG A 595 2.16 -6.52 12.89
C ARG A 595 0.69 -6.28 12.57
N CYS A 596 -0.09 -5.87 13.56
CA CYS A 596 -1.51 -5.58 13.40
C CYS A 596 -1.78 -4.17 12.87
N ILE A 597 -0.76 -3.31 12.75
CA ILE A 597 -0.90 -1.89 12.41
C ILE A 597 -2.02 -1.28 13.27
N ALA A 598 -1.87 -1.39 14.58
CA ALA A 598 -2.87 -1.03 15.58
C ALA A 598 -2.22 -0.31 16.76
N ALA A 599 -3.04 0.37 17.57
CA ALA A 599 -2.67 0.67 18.94
C ALA A 599 -2.93 -0.55 19.82
N TYR A 600 -2.11 -0.73 20.84
CA TYR A 600 -2.20 -1.86 21.75
C TYR A 600 -2.07 -1.37 23.19
N LEU A 601 -3.12 -1.56 23.97
CA LEU A 601 -3.20 -1.23 25.39
C LEU A 601 -3.03 -2.51 26.18
N TYR A 602 -2.06 -2.52 27.07
CA TYR A 602 -1.76 -3.64 27.94
C TYR A 602 -1.84 -3.15 29.38
N THR A 603 -2.56 -3.89 30.22
CA THR A 603 -2.67 -3.63 31.67
C THR A 603 -2.37 -4.91 32.43
N SER A 604 -1.57 -4.83 33.49
CA SER A 604 -1.26 -5.97 34.35
C SER A 604 -1.72 -5.71 35.78
N ALA A 605 -2.14 -6.76 36.46
CA ALA A 605 -2.37 -6.75 37.89
C ALA A 605 -1.11 -6.30 38.66
N GLY A 606 -1.33 -5.62 39.79
CA GLY A 606 -0.29 -4.95 40.57
C GLY A 606 -0.48 -5.17 42.07
N ASN A 607 -0.37 -4.10 42.85
CA ASN A 607 -0.42 -4.17 44.31
C ASN A 607 -1.75 -4.78 44.81
N GLY A 608 -1.63 -5.72 45.76
CA GLY A 608 -2.76 -6.32 46.46
C GLY A 608 -3.23 -7.68 45.95
N GLU A 609 -2.70 -8.17 44.83
CA GLU A 609 -2.78 -9.58 44.47
C GLU A 609 -2.04 -10.45 45.47
N SER A 610 -2.46 -11.71 45.61
CA SER A 610 -1.83 -12.67 46.53
C SER A 610 -0.37 -12.89 46.17
N SER A 611 0.47 -12.84 47.20
CA SER A 611 1.88 -13.18 47.12
C SER A 611 2.20 -14.56 47.72
N THR A 612 1.22 -15.47 47.78
CA THR A 612 1.44 -16.84 48.27
C THR A 612 2.62 -17.48 47.54
N ASP A 613 2.62 -17.40 46.21
CA ASP A 613 3.66 -18.01 45.36
C ASP A 613 4.20 -17.05 44.27
N LEU A 614 3.57 -15.89 44.06
CA LEU A 614 3.82 -15.00 42.93
C LEU A 614 4.04 -13.54 43.38
N SER A 615 4.45 -12.69 42.43
CA SER A 615 4.59 -11.25 42.63
C SER A 615 4.08 -10.51 41.42
N TRP A 616 3.76 -9.22 41.59
CA TRP A 616 3.01 -8.43 40.62
C TRP A 616 3.61 -7.03 40.53
N ASP A 617 3.85 -6.54 39.32
CA ASP A 617 4.53 -5.26 39.11
C ASP A 617 3.63 -4.15 38.57
N GLY A 618 2.35 -4.42 38.30
CA GLY A 618 1.38 -3.40 37.89
C GLY A 618 1.77 -2.68 36.59
N GLN A 619 2.44 -3.37 35.66
CA GLN A 619 2.89 -2.73 34.43
C GLN A 619 1.72 -2.44 33.48
N GLY A 620 1.58 -1.18 33.08
CA GLY A 620 0.72 -0.70 32.00
C GLY A 620 1.56 -0.22 30.82
N LEU A 621 1.18 -0.60 29.60
CA LEU A 621 1.87 -0.20 28.36
C LEU A 621 0.86 0.26 27.32
N ILE A 622 1.20 1.31 26.58
CA ILE A 622 0.45 1.73 25.39
C ILE A 622 1.42 1.85 24.22
N TYR A 623 1.22 1.01 23.21
CA TYR A 623 1.97 1.02 21.96
C TYR A 623 1.10 1.45 20.78
N GLU A 624 1.72 2.02 19.75
CA GLU A 624 1.08 2.31 18.47
C GLU A 624 2.02 1.91 17.34
N ASN A 625 1.65 0.88 16.58
CA ASN A 625 2.42 0.41 15.43
C ASN A 625 3.93 0.19 15.73
N GLY A 626 4.24 -0.42 16.87
CA GLY A 626 5.60 -0.71 17.34
C GLY A 626 6.26 0.41 18.15
N GLU A 627 5.65 1.59 18.24
CA GLU A 627 6.17 2.73 18.99
C GLU A 627 5.56 2.79 20.40
N LEU A 628 6.38 2.84 21.44
CA LEU A 628 5.92 3.04 22.82
C LEU A 628 5.43 4.49 22.98
N LEU A 629 4.19 4.67 23.43
CA LEU A 629 3.59 5.98 23.67
C LEU A 629 3.55 6.34 25.15
N ALA A 630 3.22 5.37 26.01
CA ALA A 630 3.17 5.55 27.46
C ALA A 630 3.45 4.23 28.18
N GLU A 631 4.07 4.32 29.35
CA GLU A 631 4.35 3.21 30.26
C GLU A 631 4.11 3.68 31.69
N SER A 632 3.60 2.79 32.54
CA SER A 632 3.38 3.06 33.96
C SER A 632 4.65 2.86 34.79
N GLU A 633 4.69 3.48 35.96
CA GLU A 633 5.67 3.12 36.97
C GLU A 633 5.38 1.70 37.49
N ARG A 634 6.39 0.83 37.44
CA ARG A 634 6.29 -0.55 37.92
C ARG A 634 6.51 -0.61 39.43
N PHE A 635 5.86 -1.56 40.09
CA PHE A 635 5.91 -1.79 41.54
C PHE A 635 5.38 -0.62 42.39
N SER A 636 4.49 0.21 41.84
CA SER A 636 3.81 1.24 42.61
C SER A 636 2.87 0.63 43.65
N GLY A 637 2.86 1.23 44.85
CA GLY A 637 1.92 0.87 45.92
C GLY A 637 0.54 1.52 45.76
N GLU A 638 0.40 2.50 44.88
CA GLU A 638 -0.82 3.29 44.69
C GLU A 638 -1.54 2.95 43.39
N SER A 639 -2.88 3.06 43.42
CA SER A 639 -3.71 3.02 42.22
C SER A 639 -3.33 4.16 41.28
N HIS A 640 -3.02 3.87 40.02
CA HIS A 640 -2.58 4.90 39.08
C HIS A 640 -3.07 4.64 37.65
N LEU A 641 -2.93 5.66 36.80
CA LEU A 641 -3.36 5.67 35.41
C LEU A 641 -2.24 6.20 34.51
N ILE A 642 -2.15 5.64 33.31
CA ILE A 642 -1.41 6.22 32.20
C ILE A 642 -2.36 6.59 31.06
N PHE A 643 -1.99 7.62 30.31
CA PHE A 643 -2.79 8.17 29.22
C PHE A 643 -1.92 8.48 28.00
N THR A 644 -2.52 8.41 26.83
CA THR A 644 -1.93 8.98 25.62
C THR A 644 -2.99 9.19 24.54
N ASP A 645 -2.65 9.98 23.52
CA ASP A 645 -3.47 10.18 22.34
C ASP A 645 -2.94 9.35 21.16
N VAL A 646 -3.72 8.34 20.79
CA VAL A 646 -3.47 7.43 19.65
C VAL A 646 -3.93 8.10 18.35
N ASP A 647 -3.11 8.05 17.31
CA ASP A 647 -3.43 8.58 15.97
C ASP A 647 -4.12 7.50 15.12
N LEU A 648 -5.45 7.49 15.10
CA LEU A 648 -6.21 6.47 14.37
C LEU A 648 -6.13 6.66 12.85
N GLU A 649 -5.98 7.91 12.39
CA GLU A 649 -5.76 8.19 10.97
C GLU A 649 -4.40 7.63 10.53
N ARG A 650 -3.33 7.78 11.34
CA ARG A 650 -2.02 7.15 11.07
C ARG A 650 -2.17 5.66 10.78
N LEU A 651 -2.85 4.92 11.66
CA LEU A 651 -3.07 3.47 11.53
C LEU A 651 -3.87 3.13 10.26
N SER A 652 -4.95 3.87 10.01
CA SER A 652 -5.79 3.71 8.81
C SER A 652 -4.99 3.93 7.51
N ARG A 653 -4.17 4.99 7.47
CA ARG A 653 -3.34 5.34 6.31
C ARG A 653 -2.21 4.34 6.06
N GLU A 654 -1.64 3.76 7.11
CA GLU A 654 -0.66 2.67 6.99
C GLU A 654 -1.31 1.41 6.41
N ARG A 655 -2.48 1.00 6.92
CA ARG A 655 -3.26 -0.12 6.35
C ARG A 655 -3.63 0.09 4.88
N MET A 656 -3.95 1.33 4.50
CA MET A 656 -4.26 1.70 3.11
C MET A 656 -3.06 1.53 2.17
N ARG A 657 -1.85 1.87 2.63
CA ARG A 657 -0.60 1.76 1.84
C ARG A 657 -0.06 0.33 1.82
N GLN A 658 -0.14 -0.38 2.94
CA GLN A 658 0.36 -1.74 3.09
C GLN A 658 -0.64 -2.75 2.51
N THR A 659 -0.68 -2.86 1.18
CA THR A 659 -1.63 -3.72 0.45
C THR A 659 -1.61 -5.19 0.89
N THR A 660 -0.51 -5.67 1.47
CA THR A 660 -0.40 -7.01 2.07
C THR A 660 -1.30 -7.19 3.28
N PHE A 661 -1.62 -6.14 4.04
CA PHE A 661 -2.62 -6.18 5.12
C PHE A 661 -4.00 -6.56 4.57
N GLY A 662 -4.47 -5.87 3.53
CA GLY A 662 -5.74 -6.18 2.87
C GLY A 662 -5.75 -7.56 2.20
N ARG A 663 -4.61 -8.02 1.66
CA ARG A 663 -4.47 -9.39 1.13
C ARG A 663 -4.55 -10.44 2.24
N SER A 664 -3.97 -10.17 3.42
CA SER A 664 -4.08 -11.06 4.57
C SER A 664 -5.53 -11.16 5.06
N ALA A 665 -6.24 -10.03 5.14
CA ALA A 665 -7.67 -10.04 5.47
C ALA A 665 -8.48 -10.88 4.47
N HIS A 666 -8.19 -10.78 3.17
CA HIS A 666 -8.85 -11.62 2.15
C HIS A 666 -8.46 -13.11 2.23
N ARG A 667 -7.21 -13.40 2.61
CA ARG A 667 -6.72 -14.79 2.76
C ARG A 667 -7.36 -15.48 3.96
N HIS A 668 -7.59 -14.76 5.05
CA HIS A 668 -8.20 -15.22 6.29
C HIS A 668 -9.65 -14.73 6.43
N ALA A 669 -10.39 -14.73 5.32
CA ALA A 669 -11.74 -14.16 5.27
C ALA A 669 -12.72 -14.92 6.16
N ASP A 670 -12.54 -16.24 6.34
CA ASP A 670 -13.41 -17.06 7.17
C ASP A 670 -13.22 -16.75 8.66
N GLU A 671 -11.98 -16.49 9.10
CA GLU A 671 -11.67 -16.05 10.46
C GLU A 671 -12.13 -14.60 10.70
N VAL A 672 -11.93 -13.72 9.71
CA VAL A 672 -12.40 -12.33 9.77
C VAL A 672 -13.93 -12.25 9.85
N ALA A 673 -14.65 -13.13 9.15
CA ALA A 673 -16.12 -13.13 9.12
C ALA A 673 -16.77 -13.57 10.44
N GLN A 674 -16.00 -14.10 11.40
CA GLN A 674 -16.51 -14.48 12.72
C GLN A 674 -16.71 -13.27 13.65
N PHE A 675 -16.14 -12.11 13.31
CA PHE A 675 -16.20 -10.94 14.17
C PHE A 675 -17.52 -10.18 14.04
N ASP A 676 -18.29 -10.14 15.12
CA ASP A 676 -19.50 -9.34 15.23
C ASP A 676 -19.17 -7.91 15.69
N VAL A 677 -19.67 -6.91 14.96
CA VAL A 677 -19.45 -5.50 15.28
C VAL A 677 -20.59 -4.96 16.13
N ILE A 678 -20.29 -4.67 17.39
CA ILE A 678 -21.18 -4.01 18.34
C ILE A 678 -20.96 -2.50 18.27
N GLU A 679 -21.90 -1.79 17.64
CA GLU A 679 -21.89 -0.33 17.54
C GLU A 679 -22.73 0.30 18.66
N PHE A 680 -22.20 1.33 19.32
CA PHE A 680 -22.92 2.08 20.35
C PHE A 680 -22.56 3.57 20.37
N PRO A 681 -23.46 4.43 20.87
CA PRO A 681 -23.18 5.86 21.03
C PRO A 681 -22.35 6.10 22.29
N LEU A 682 -21.45 7.08 22.21
CA LEU A 682 -20.71 7.65 23.33
C LEU A 682 -20.54 9.14 23.08
N PRO A 683 -20.93 10.03 24.00
CA PRO A 683 -20.70 11.46 23.85
C PRO A 683 -19.21 11.76 23.73
N ILE A 684 -18.83 12.55 22.73
CA ILE A 684 -17.46 13.05 22.54
C ILE A 684 -17.52 14.57 22.62
N PRO A 685 -16.65 15.22 23.41
CA PRO A 685 -16.66 16.68 23.61
C PRO A 685 -16.12 17.42 22.37
N ALA A 686 -16.86 17.41 21.25
CA ALA A 686 -16.40 17.88 19.93
C ALA A 686 -16.09 19.39 19.84
N ASP A 687 -16.71 20.20 20.70
CA ASP A 687 -16.56 21.67 20.69
C ASP A 687 -15.50 22.16 21.71
N ALA A 688 -15.09 21.32 22.66
CA ALA A 688 -14.11 21.66 23.67
C ALA A 688 -12.72 21.89 23.05
N LYS A 689 -11.91 22.76 23.68
CA LYS A 689 -10.47 22.81 23.39
C LYS A 689 -9.80 21.66 24.17
N LEU A 690 -9.35 20.63 23.46
CA LEU A 690 -8.69 19.45 24.04
C LEU A 690 -7.32 19.29 23.40
N PRO A 691 -6.25 19.76 24.06
CA PRO A 691 -4.91 19.72 23.49
C PRO A 691 -4.42 18.28 23.36
N LEU A 692 -3.62 18.04 22.33
CA LEU A 692 -2.92 16.77 22.13
C LEU A 692 -1.89 16.51 23.25
N GLU A 693 -2.04 15.37 23.91
CA GLU A 693 -1.12 14.77 24.89
C GLU A 693 -0.35 13.63 24.22
N ARG A 694 0.51 14.03 23.30
CA ARG A 694 1.38 13.13 22.54
C ARG A 694 2.69 13.82 22.25
N ARG A 695 3.78 13.05 22.29
CA ARG A 695 5.05 13.52 21.75
C ARG A 695 4.96 13.65 20.23
N VAL A 696 5.04 14.87 19.73
CA VAL A 696 5.18 15.17 18.29
C VAL A 696 6.59 15.69 18.05
N ALA A 697 7.37 14.96 17.26
CA ALA A 697 8.75 15.35 16.96
C ALA A 697 8.78 16.59 16.06
N ARG A 698 9.57 17.60 16.44
CA ARG A 698 9.83 18.79 15.61
C ARG A 698 10.45 18.45 14.26
N PHE A 699 11.38 17.49 14.27
CA PHE A 699 12.11 17.03 13.09
C PHE A 699 11.77 15.56 12.83
N PRO A 700 10.72 15.23 12.06
CA PRO A 700 10.28 13.84 11.88
C PRO A 700 11.33 12.92 11.21
N TYR A 701 12.32 13.51 10.54
CA TYR A 701 13.45 12.77 9.93
C TYR A 701 14.66 12.62 10.87
N VAL A 702 14.66 13.29 12.03
CA VAL A 702 15.81 13.35 12.94
C VAL A 702 15.36 13.00 14.36
N PRO A 703 15.80 11.86 14.92
CA PRO A 703 15.52 11.53 16.31
C PRO A 703 16.07 12.60 17.27
N ALA A 704 15.30 12.95 18.31
CA ALA A 704 15.77 13.90 19.32
C ALA A 704 16.73 13.26 20.34
N ASP A 705 16.59 11.95 20.57
CA ASP A 705 17.51 11.16 21.38
C ASP A 705 18.89 11.08 20.69
N PRO A 706 19.99 11.54 21.32
CA PRO A 706 21.31 11.60 20.70
C PRO A 706 21.82 10.23 20.22
N THR A 707 21.63 9.17 21.02
CA THR A 707 22.08 7.82 20.68
C THR A 707 21.40 7.31 19.41
N ARG A 708 20.05 7.37 19.36
CA ARG A 708 19.28 6.99 18.17
C ARG A 708 19.57 7.88 16.97
N ARG A 709 19.86 9.15 17.20
CA ARG A 709 20.24 10.10 16.14
C ARG A 709 21.56 9.70 15.51
N ASP A 710 22.57 9.37 16.31
CA ASP A 710 23.90 8.98 15.84
C ASP A 710 23.84 7.62 15.11
N GLU A 711 23.06 6.66 15.63
CA GLU A 711 22.76 5.41 14.93
C GLU A 711 22.11 5.67 13.56
N ARG A 712 21.14 6.58 13.49
CA ARG A 712 20.45 6.94 12.24
C ARG A 712 21.38 7.63 11.25
N CYS A 713 22.21 8.57 11.71
CA CYS A 713 23.18 9.27 10.87
C CYS A 713 24.18 8.28 10.26
N ASN A 714 24.70 7.35 11.08
CA ASN A 714 25.59 6.30 10.62
C ASN A 714 24.93 5.38 9.57
N GLU A 715 23.67 4.98 9.78
CA GLU A 715 22.91 4.15 8.84
C GLU A 715 22.70 4.86 7.50
N VAL A 716 22.21 6.11 7.53
CA VAL A 716 21.97 6.93 6.34
C VAL A 716 23.27 7.11 5.54
N TYR A 717 24.36 7.48 6.21
CA TYR A 717 25.66 7.66 5.58
C TYR A 717 26.15 6.36 4.91
N LYS A 718 26.02 5.21 5.58
CA LYS A 718 26.37 3.91 5.02
C LYS A 718 25.53 3.52 3.81
N ILE A 719 24.22 3.82 3.81
CA ILE A 719 23.34 3.57 2.66
C ILE A 719 23.82 4.39 1.45
N GLN A 720 24.10 5.68 1.65
CA GLN A 720 24.58 6.55 0.57
C GLN A 720 25.90 6.06 -0.03
N VAL A 721 26.88 5.73 0.85
CA VAL A 721 28.17 5.19 0.44
C VAL A 721 28.00 3.88 -0.31
N GLN A 722 27.28 2.90 0.25
CA GLN A 722 27.08 1.58 -0.37
C GLN A 722 26.42 1.69 -1.75
N ALA A 723 25.46 2.61 -1.91
CA ALA A 723 24.78 2.80 -3.17
C ALA A 723 25.71 3.41 -4.25
N LEU A 724 26.59 4.34 -3.86
CA LEU A 724 27.60 4.91 -4.77
C LEU A 724 28.67 3.87 -5.13
N LEU A 725 29.12 3.04 -4.18
CA LEU A 725 30.03 1.92 -4.43
C LEU A 725 29.49 1.01 -5.55
N GLN A 726 28.24 0.56 -5.39
CA GLN A 726 27.59 -0.30 -6.37
C GLN A 726 27.49 0.36 -7.74
N ARG A 727 27.20 1.67 -7.80
CA ARG A 727 27.13 2.42 -9.06
C ARG A 727 28.48 2.41 -9.78
N LEU A 728 29.56 2.80 -9.10
CA LEU A 728 30.90 2.86 -9.68
C LEU A 728 31.36 1.48 -10.17
N GLN A 729 31.24 0.45 -9.30
CA GLN A 729 31.59 -0.93 -9.64
C GLN A 729 30.83 -1.44 -10.87
N SER A 730 29.51 -1.22 -10.95
CA SER A 730 28.70 -1.68 -12.08
C SER A 730 29.03 -1.00 -13.40
N SER A 731 29.52 0.24 -13.35
CA SER A 731 29.86 1.03 -14.54
C SER A 731 31.28 0.80 -15.03
N GLY A 732 32.17 0.27 -14.20
CA GLY A 732 33.61 0.22 -14.46
C GLY A 732 34.31 1.58 -14.34
N ILE A 733 33.57 2.65 -14.06
CA ILE A 733 34.10 4.02 -13.91
C ILE A 733 34.70 4.17 -12.51
N SER A 734 35.93 4.66 -12.46
CA SER A 734 36.69 4.83 -11.22
C SER A 734 36.79 6.27 -10.73
N LYS A 735 36.23 7.24 -11.48
CA LYS A 735 36.30 8.68 -11.21
C LYS A 735 34.92 9.31 -11.08
N VAL A 736 34.82 10.34 -10.25
CA VAL A 736 33.60 11.15 -10.08
C VAL A 736 33.91 12.62 -10.28
N VAL A 737 32.95 13.35 -10.86
CA VAL A 737 32.98 14.82 -10.98
C VAL A 737 31.90 15.40 -10.09
N ILE A 738 32.23 16.42 -9.31
CA ILE A 738 31.30 17.07 -8.38
C ILE A 738 31.54 18.58 -8.32
N GLY A 739 30.47 19.36 -8.29
CA GLY A 739 30.53 20.81 -8.05
C GLY A 739 30.51 21.11 -6.55
N ILE A 740 31.48 21.90 -6.06
CA ILE A 740 31.60 22.28 -4.65
C ILE A 740 31.34 23.78 -4.50
N SER A 741 30.22 24.09 -3.84
CA SER A 741 29.75 25.47 -3.63
C SER A 741 30.21 26.07 -2.31
N GLY A 742 30.67 25.25 -1.36
CA GLY A 742 30.86 25.64 0.04
C GLY A 742 29.59 25.48 0.89
N GLY A 743 28.44 25.15 0.27
CA GLY A 743 27.18 24.84 0.96
C GLY A 743 27.06 23.39 1.43
N LEU A 744 26.16 23.17 2.39
CA LEU A 744 25.98 21.91 3.12
C LEU A 744 25.79 20.67 2.24
N ASP A 745 24.99 20.74 1.17
CA ASP A 745 24.65 19.54 0.40
C ASP A 745 25.84 19.06 -0.44
N SER A 746 26.57 20.00 -1.06
CA SER A 746 27.80 19.67 -1.79
C SER A 746 28.89 19.16 -0.86
N THR A 747 28.96 19.69 0.37
CA THR A 747 29.87 19.20 1.41
C THR A 747 29.56 17.76 1.79
N HIS A 748 28.30 17.46 2.10
CA HIS A 748 27.89 16.09 2.44
C HIS A 748 28.10 15.10 1.28
N ALA A 749 27.75 15.49 0.06
CA ALA A 749 27.96 14.65 -1.12
C ALA A 749 29.46 14.35 -1.34
N LEU A 750 30.35 15.32 -1.11
CA LEU A 750 31.79 15.13 -1.19
C LEU A 750 32.30 14.16 -0.12
N LEU A 751 31.80 14.24 1.11
CA LEU A 751 32.12 13.30 2.20
C LEU A 751 31.73 11.86 1.81
N VAL A 752 30.53 11.67 1.26
CA VAL A 752 30.07 10.38 0.73
C VAL A 752 31.00 9.87 -0.38
N CYS A 753 31.42 10.74 -1.30
CA CYS A 753 32.36 10.38 -2.37
C CYS A 753 33.73 9.95 -1.81
N ALA A 754 34.28 10.69 -0.85
CA ALA A 754 35.54 10.37 -0.18
C ALA A 754 35.49 8.99 0.46
N LYS A 755 34.44 8.71 1.24
CA LYS A 755 34.26 7.41 1.88
C LYS A 755 34.04 6.28 0.88
N ALA A 756 33.38 6.54 -0.24
CA ALA A 756 33.23 5.56 -1.31
C ALA A 756 34.59 5.22 -1.95
N MET A 757 35.44 6.20 -2.22
CA MET A 757 36.80 5.94 -2.74
C MET A 757 37.64 5.13 -1.75
N ASP A 758 37.63 5.51 -0.47
CA ASP A 758 38.35 4.78 0.59
C ASP A 758 37.93 3.31 0.64
N ARG A 759 36.62 3.03 0.49
CA ARG A 759 36.06 1.67 0.54
C ARG A 759 36.32 0.85 -0.73
N LEU A 760 36.51 1.49 -1.88
CA LEU A 760 36.95 0.82 -3.12
C LEU A 760 38.46 0.59 -3.17
N GLY A 761 39.23 1.18 -2.25
CA GLY A 761 40.69 1.23 -2.34
C GLY A 761 41.18 2.09 -3.51
N LEU A 762 40.36 3.06 -3.95
CA LEU A 762 40.72 4.01 -5.00
C LEU A 762 41.29 5.30 -4.37
N PRO A 763 42.24 5.97 -5.04
CA PRO A 763 42.77 7.23 -4.51
C PRO A 763 41.69 8.30 -4.49
N ARG A 764 41.64 9.12 -3.43
CA ARG A 764 40.72 10.26 -3.34
C ARG A 764 40.93 11.29 -4.46
N ALA A 765 42.11 11.32 -5.09
CA ALA A 765 42.39 12.07 -6.31
C ALA A 765 41.46 11.72 -7.50
N ASN A 766 40.77 10.57 -7.46
CA ASN A 766 39.73 10.22 -8.44
C ASN A 766 38.43 11.01 -8.25
N ILE A 767 38.32 11.80 -7.19
CA ILE A 767 37.27 12.80 -7.02
C ILE A 767 37.76 14.08 -7.67
N LEU A 768 37.13 14.47 -8.78
CA LEU A 768 37.40 15.70 -9.50
C LEU A 768 36.39 16.75 -9.02
N ALA A 769 36.78 17.50 -8.00
CA ALA A 769 35.95 18.49 -7.35
C ALA A 769 36.20 19.88 -7.95
N TYR A 770 35.14 20.57 -8.36
CA TYR A 770 35.24 21.87 -9.02
C TYR A 770 34.44 22.93 -8.26
N THR A 771 35.09 24.02 -7.86
CA THR A 771 34.37 25.24 -7.46
C THR A 771 34.20 26.15 -8.67
N MET A 772 33.00 26.73 -8.82
CA MET A 772 32.58 27.41 -10.05
C MET A 772 31.96 28.79 -9.76
N PRO A 773 32.80 29.80 -9.46
CA PRO A 773 32.33 31.12 -9.05
C PRO A 773 31.54 31.81 -10.17
N GLY A 774 30.37 32.34 -9.81
CA GLY A 774 29.49 33.13 -10.68
C GLY A 774 29.55 34.62 -10.34
N PHE A 775 28.52 35.37 -10.71
CA PHE A 775 28.49 36.82 -10.51
C PHE A 775 28.35 37.25 -9.03
N ALA A 776 27.85 36.37 -8.18
CA ALA A 776 27.49 36.68 -6.79
C ALA A 776 28.17 35.80 -5.74
N THR A 777 29.15 34.98 -6.15
CA THR A 777 29.87 34.09 -5.24
C THR A 777 30.65 34.90 -4.20
N SER A 778 30.45 34.59 -2.92
CA SER A 778 31.12 35.30 -1.83
C SER A 778 32.55 34.79 -1.60
N GLU A 779 33.43 35.64 -1.09
CA GLU A 779 34.80 35.22 -0.72
C GLU A 779 34.79 34.15 0.37
N ARG A 780 33.77 34.16 1.25
CA ARG A 780 33.64 33.20 2.36
C ARG A 780 33.34 31.79 1.86
N THR A 781 32.29 31.62 1.04
CA THR A 781 31.89 30.30 0.52
C THR A 781 32.93 29.72 -0.43
N LEU A 782 33.57 30.57 -1.24
CA LEU A 782 34.67 30.16 -2.11
C LEU A 782 35.87 29.66 -1.30
N ARG A 783 36.25 30.35 -0.22
CA ARG A 783 37.33 29.90 0.67
C ARG A 783 36.98 28.56 1.33
N GLN A 784 35.77 28.42 1.86
CA GLN A 784 35.30 27.17 2.47
C GLN A 784 35.30 26.00 1.49
N ALA A 785 34.90 26.22 0.23
CA ALA A 785 34.96 25.20 -0.82
C ALA A 785 36.41 24.73 -1.07
N ARG A 786 37.38 25.66 -1.14
CA ARG A 786 38.80 25.36 -1.34
C ARG A 786 39.37 24.57 -0.15
N GLU A 787 39.16 25.06 1.07
CA GLU A 787 39.60 24.40 2.31
C GLU A 787 39.02 22.98 2.42
N LEU A 788 37.73 22.80 2.09
CA LEU A 788 37.11 21.49 2.10
C LEU A 788 37.74 20.53 1.08
N MET A 789 37.96 20.97 -0.16
CA MET A 789 38.58 20.13 -1.19
C MET A 789 40.00 19.71 -0.81
N GLU A 790 40.76 20.62 -0.18
CA GLU A 790 42.10 20.37 0.34
C GLU A 790 42.08 19.33 1.47
N VAL A 791 41.24 19.53 2.49
CA VAL A 791 41.09 18.60 3.63
C VAL A 791 40.70 17.20 3.17
N ILE A 792 39.83 17.09 2.17
CA ILE A 792 39.39 15.80 1.65
C ILE A 792 40.51 15.09 0.87
N GLY A 793 41.45 15.84 0.28
CA GLY A 793 42.51 15.29 -0.57
C GLY A 793 42.01 14.86 -1.95
N CYS A 794 41.00 15.55 -2.47
CA CYS A 794 40.50 15.35 -3.83
C CYS A 794 41.29 16.16 -4.87
N THR A 795 41.13 15.84 -6.16
CA THR A 795 41.67 16.70 -7.23
C THR A 795 40.79 17.94 -7.33
N ALA A 796 41.30 19.08 -6.88
CA ALA A 796 40.59 20.35 -6.87
C ALA A 796 40.78 21.12 -8.19
N GLY A 797 39.71 21.71 -8.71
CA GLY A 797 39.72 22.63 -9.83
C GLY A 797 38.85 23.86 -9.55
N GLU A 798 39.16 24.97 -10.20
CA GLU A 798 38.37 26.19 -10.16
C GLU A 798 38.11 26.67 -11.58
N ILE A 799 36.83 26.91 -11.91
CA ILE A 799 36.41 27.36 -13.24
C ILE A 799 35.47 28.55 -13.08
N ASP A 800 35.94 29.73 -13.46
CA ASP A 800 35.10 30.92 -13.55
C ASP A 800 34.09 30.80 -14.68
N ILE A 801 32.80 30.76 -14.35
CA ILE A 801 31.71 30.63 -15.33
C ILE A 801 31.22 31.98 -15.85
N ARG A 802 31.67 33.11 -15.28
CA ARG A 802 31.19 34.44 -15.68
C ARG A 802 31.36 34.71 -17.17
N PRO A 803 32.46 34.34 -17.85
CA PRO A 803 32.60 34.54 -19.29
C PRO A 803 31.55 33.77 -20.11
N SER A 804 31.28 32.51 -19.78
CA SER A 804 30.28 31.72 -20.52
C SER A 804 28.85 32.19 -20.24
N CYS A 805 28.57 32.58 -18.98
CA CYS A 805 27.29 33.19 -18.62
C CYS A 805 27.06 34.51 -19.35
N ALA A 806 28.06 35.39 -19.41
CA ALA A 806 27.97 36.67 -20.10
C ALA A 806 27.73 36.49 -21.61
N GLN A 807 28.40 35.52 -22.23
CA GLN A 807 28.17 35.18 -23.63
C GLN A 807 26.73 34.68 -23.83
N MET A 808 26.25 33.73 -23.03
CA MET A 808 24.88 33.20 -23.11
C MET A 808 23.83 34.30 -22.95
N LEU A 809 24.01 35.20 -21.96
CA LEU A 809 23.11 36.33 -21.72
C LEU A 809 23.09 37.30 -22.91
N THR A 810 24.23 37.47 -23.59
CA THR A 810 24.33 38.26 -24.83
C THR A 810 23.58 37.58 -25.98
N ASP A 811 23.81 36.28 -26.17
CA ASP A 811 23.22 35.51 -27.29
C ASP A 811 21.69 35.45 -27.22
N ILE A 812 21.11 35.42 -26.01
CA ILE A 812 19.66 35.44 -25.81
C ILE A 812 19.07 36.86 -25.71
N GLY A 813 19.90 37.91 -25.82
CA GLY A 813 19.48 39.31 -25.75
C GLY A 813 18.96 39.75 -24.38
N HIS A 814 19.48 39.18 -23.28
CA HIS A 814 19.04 39.54 -21.94
C HIS A 814 19.49 40.96 -21.55
N PRO A 815 18.65 41.83 -20.93
CA PRO A 815 18.99 43.23 -20.64
C PRO A 815 20.26 43.46 -19.83
N HIS A 816 20.65 42.50 -18.97
CA HIS A 816 21.92 42.52 -18.24
C HIS A 816 23.15 42.60 -19.17
N SER A 817 23.10 41.98 -20.35
CA SER A 817 24.20 42.05 -21.34
C SER A 817 24.42 43.46 -21.89
N SER A 818 23.42 44.33 -21.78
CA SER A 818 23.45 45.73 -22.25
C SER A 818 23.64 46.72 -21.09
N GLY A 819 24.06 46.26 -19.91
CA GLY A 819 24.36 47.10 -18.75
C GLY A 819 23.15 47.45 -17.87
N THR A 820 21.99 46.82 -18.07
CA THR A 820 20.82 47.01 -17.20
C THR A 820 20.88 46.05 -16.00
N GLU A 821 20.74 46.56 -14.77
CA GLU A 821 20.67 45.73 -13.56
C GLU A 821 19.31 45.00 -13.46
N GLN A 822 19.19 43.87 -14.17
CA GLN A 822 18.04 42.98 -14.12
C GLN A 822 18.47 41.58 -13.68
N TYR A 823 18.03 41.16 -12.49
CA TYR A 823 18.37 39.88 -11.86
C TYR A 823 17.13 39.00 -11.73
N ASP A 824 16.63 38.50 -12.87
CA ASP A 824 15.45 37.65 -12.91
C ASP A 824 15.82 36.15 -12.95
N ILE A 825 14.79 35.29 -13.01
CA ILE A 825 14.95 33.83 -13.06
C ILE A 825 15.83 33.37 -14.24
N THR A 826 15.85 34.12 -15.35
CA THR A 826 16.71 33.80 -16.50
C THR A 826 18.18 34.00 -16.15
N TYR A 827 18.50 35.12 -15.50
CA TYR A 827 19.85 35.44 -15.03
C TYR A 827 20.39 34.38 -14.04
N GLU A 828 19.53 33.94 -13.11
CA GLU A 828 19.85 32.86 -12.17
C GLU A 828 20.06 31.50 -12.87
N ASN A 829 19.12 31.11 -13.75
CA ASN A 829 19.14 29.81 -14.42
C ASN A 829 20.30 29.66 -15.41
N VAL A 830 20.76 30.75 -16.05
CA VAL A 830 21.96 30.71 -16.92
C VAL A 830 23.18 30.26 -16.11
N GLN A 831 23.39 30.83 -14.93
CA GLN A 831 24.52 30.45 -14.07
C GLN A 831 24.42 29.00 -13.59
N ALA A 832 23.23 28.54 -13.18
CA ALA A 832 23.02 27.15 -12.78
C ALA A 832 23.24 26.17 -13.95
N GLY A 833 22.75 26.53 -15.14
CA GLY A 833 22.92 25.73 -16.35
C GLY A 833 24.37 25.63 -16.81
N GLU A 834 25.12 26.73 -16.77
CA GLU A 834 26.54 26.77 -17.12
C GLU A 834 27.37 25.87 -16.20
N ARG A 835 27.11 25.86 -14.88
CA ARG A 835 27.78 24.93 -13.96
C ARG A 835 27.56 23.48 -14.36
N THR A 836 26.30 23.08 -14.53
CA THR A 836 25.98 21.70 -14.91
C THR A 836 26.54 21.32 -16.28
N SER A 837 26.49 22.23 -17.25
CA SER A 837 27.06 22.01 -18.59
C SER A 837 28.55 21.65 -18.50
N HIS A 838 29.34 22.45 -17.78
CA HIS A 838 30.76 22.20 -17.56
C HIS A 838 31.00 20.89 -16.82
N LEU A 839 30.29 20.60 -15.73
CA LEU A 839 30.45 19.35 -14.97
C LEU A 839 30.22 18.12 -15.84
N PHE A 840 29.19 18.12 -16.70
CA PHE A 840 28.97 17.03 -17.64
C PHE A 840 30.06 16.95 -18.71
N ARG A 841 30.58 18.08 -19.23
CA ARG A 841 31.70 18.05 -20.19
C ARG A 841 32.99 17.54 -19.56
N LEU A 842 33.28 17.95 -18.33
CA LEU A 842 34.40 17.45 -17.54
C LEU A 842 34.29 15.95 -17.25
N ALA A 843 33.08 15.46 -16.97
CA ALA A 843 32.84 14.04 -16.77
C ALA A 843 33.14 13.23 -18.04
N ASN A 844 32.73 13.72 -19.22
CA ASN A 844 33.08 13.07 -20.49
C ASN A 844 34.59 13.12 -20.77
N PHE A 845 35.23 14.27 -20.50
CA PHE A 845 36.66 14.44 -20.75
C PHE A 845 37.52 13.52 -19.88
N ASN A 846 37.06 13.22 -18.66
CA ASN A 846 37.84 12.48 -17.67
C ASN A 846 37.44 11.00 -17.50
N ASP A 847 36.49 10.50 -18.29
CA ASP A 847 35.85 9.19 -18.10
C ASP A 847 35.32 9.02 -16.65
N ALA A 848 34.40 9.92 -16.28
CA ALA A 848 33.84 10.04 -14.94
C ALA A 848 32.32 10.18 -14.98
N ILE A 849 31.67 10.06 -13.82
CA ILE A 849 30.25 10.39 -13.64
C ILE A 849 30.05 11.64 -12.79
N VAL A 850 29.04 12.43 -13.14
CA VAL A 850 28.63 13.61 -12.34
C VAL A 850 27.80 13.16 -11.13
N ILE A 851 28.24 13.58 -9.94
CA ILE A 851 27.51 13.40 -8.68
C ILE A 851 26.66 14.63 -8.39
N GLY A 852 25.36 14.41 -8.26
CA GLY A 852 24.39 15.45 -7.90
C GLY A 852 24.33 15.66 -6.39
N THR A 853 24.08 16.90 -5.99
CA THR A 853 24.09 17.34 -4.59
C THR A 853 22.70 17.69 -4.06
N GLY A 854 21.72 17.91 -4.95
CA GLY A 854 20.40 18.38 -4.57
C GLY A 854 19.66 17.44 -3.61
N ASP A 855 19.00 18.02 -2.61
CA ASP A 855 18.42 17.32 -1.47
C ASP A 855 16.92 17.04 -1.63
N LEU A 856 16.33 16.27 -0.68
CA LEU A 856 14.93 15.89 -0.72
C LEU A 856 13.97 17.10 -0.59
N SER A 857 14.35 18.11 0.19
CA SER A 857 13.55 19.31 0.46
C SER A 857 13.50 20.21 -0.77
N GLU A 858 14.63 20.36 -1.45
CA GLU A 858 14.71 21.04 -2.75
C GLU A 858 13.86 20.33 -3.80
N LEU A 859 13.92 19.00 -3.86
CA LEU A 859 13.06 18.21 -4.74
C LEU A 859 11.57 18.35 -4.39
N ALA A 860 11.21 18.41 -3.12
CA ALA A 860 9.83 18.60 -2.67
C ALA A 860 9.26 19.95 -3.13
N LEU A 861 10.06 21.00 -3.01
CA LEU A 861 9.64 22.37 -3.33
C LEU A 861 9.93 22.73 -4.79
N GLY A 862 10.59 21.86 -5.55
CA GLY A 862 11.08 22.17 -6.89
C GLY A 862 12.03 23.36 -6.90
N TRP A 863 12.85 23.49 -5.85
CA TRP A 863 13.84 24.54 -5.67
C TRP A 863 15.16 24.15 -6.35
N CYS A 864 15.11 24.06 -7.67
CA CYS A 864 16.23 23.69 -8.53
C CYS A 864 15.99 24.16 -9.97
N THR A 865 17.05 24.26 -10.77
CA THR A 865 16.96 24.53 -12.20
C THR A 865 16.73 23.22 -12.97
N TYR A 866 15.60 23.10 -13.66
CA TYR A 866 15.21 21.87 -14.38
C TYR A 866 15.94 21.73 -15.73
N GLY A 867 16.27 20.49 -16.10
CA GLY A 867 16.93 20.18 -17.37
C GLY A 867 18.45 20.36 -17.27
N VAL A 868 18.98 21.40 -17.90
CA VAL A 868 20.41 21.76 -17.78
C VAL A 868 20.54 22.66 -16.55
N GLY A 869 20.79 22.06 -15.40
CA GLY A 869 20.85 22.75 -14.11
C GLY A 869 21.22 21.80 -12.98
N ASP A 870 21.25 22.31 -11.76
CA ASP A 870 21.64 21.60 -10.53
C ASP A 870 20.78 20.35 -10.25
N HIS A 871 19.60 20.28 -10.84
CA HIS A 871 18.72 19.10 -10.82
C HIS A 871 19.34 17.84 -11.47
N MET A 872 20.21 18.00 -12.48
CA MET A 872 20.66 16.88 -13.33
C MET A 872 22.05 16.38 -12.94
N SER A 873 22.18 15.06 -12.86
CA SER A 873 23.44 14.36 -12.63
C SER A 873 23.34 12.92 -13.16
N HIS A 874 24.44 12.17 -13.14
CA HIS A 874 24.40 10.74 -13.44
C HIS A 874 23.87 9.95 -12.24
N TYR A 875 24.22 10.39 -11.03
CA TYR A 875 23.79 9.81 -9.77
C TYR A 875 23.70 10.89 -8.70
N ASN A 876 22.64 10.92 -7.89
CA ASN A 876 22.49 11.88 -6.79
C ASN A 876 22.45 11.11 -5.46
N VAL A 877 23.40 11.37 -4.58
CA VAL A 877 23.50 10.70 -3.27
C VAL A 877 22.58 11.31 -2.21
N ASN A 878 22.14 12.57 -2.40
CA ASN A 878 21.38 13.35 -1.43
C ASN A 878 19.87 13.43 -1.71
N ALA A 879 19.40 12.98 -2.88
CA ALA A 879 18.00 13.17 -3.32
C ALA A 879 16.91 12.62 -2.36
N SER A 880 17.28 11.78 -1.40
CA SER A 880 16.35 11.24 -0.38
C SER A 880 16.68 11.71 1.05
N VAL A 881 17.62 12.63 1.22
CA VAL A 881 18.02 13.22 2.51
C VAL A 881 17.42 14.62 2.59
N PRO A 882 16.56 14.93 3.57
CA PRO A 882 16.02 16.28 3.75
C PRO A 882 17.07 17.24 4.31
N LYS A 883 16.88 18.55 4.05
CA LYS A 883 17.80 19.62 4.47
C LYS A 883 18.09 19.57 5.96
N THR A 884 17.06 19.37 6.79
CA THR A 884 17.25 19.29 8.24
C THR A 884 18.19 18.13 8.62
N LEU A 885 18.12 17.00 7.92
CA LEU A 885 18.98 15.84 8.20
C LEU A 885 20.41 16.03 7.67
N ILE A 886 20.61 16.74 6.55
CA ILE A 886 21.96 17.07 6.03
C ILE A 886 22.79 17.80 7.09
N THR A 887 22.21 18.80 7.77
CA THR A 887 22.89 19.53 8.85
C THR A 887 23.40 18.60 9.95
N HIS A 888 22.58 17.63 10.37
CA HIS A 888 22.98 16.65 11.39
C HIS A 888 24.01 15.65 10.88
N LEU A 889 23.95 15.24 9.61
CA LEU A 889 24.94 14.34 9.02
C LEU A 889 26.32 14.99 8.95
N VAL A 890 26.41 16.25 8.49
CA VAL A 890 27.67 16.99 8.42
C VAL A 890 28.25 17.20 9.83
N ARG A 891 27.42 17.58 10.80
CA ARG A 891 27.82 17.71 12.20
C ARG A 891 28.31 16.39 12.79
N TRP A 892 27.58 15.31 12.56
CA TRP A 892 27.95 13.97 13.02
C TRP A 892 29.30 13.52 12.43
N VAL A 893 29.57 13.81 11.15
CA VAL A 893 30.88 13.52 10.53
C VAL A 893 32.01 14.35 11.16
N ALA A 894 31.75 15.62 11.48
CA ALA A 894 32.72 16.51 12.14
C ALA A 894 33.07 16.03 13.56
N GLU A 895 32.05 15.65 14.34
CA GLU A 895 32.18 15.21 15.74
C GLU A 895 32.75 13.79 15.86
N SER A 896 32.45 12.90 14.90
CA SER A 896 32.94 11.51 14.90
C SER A 896 34.36 11.32 14.38
N GLY A 897 35.01 12.39 13.90
CA GLY A 897 36.41 12.38 13.46
C GLY A 897 36.67 11.56 12.19
N GLN A 898 35.65 11.28 11.37
CA GLN A 898 35.78 10.44 10.16
C GLN A 898 36.76 11.00 9.11
N ILE A 899 37.11 12.28 9.18
CA ILE A 899 38.01 12.98 8.26
C ILE A 899 39.31 13.49 8.90
N GLY A 900 39.60 13.11 10.16
CA GLY A 900 40.75 13.61 10.92
C GLY A 900 40.52 14.99 11.55
N SER A 901 41.38 15.38 12.50
CA SER A 901 41.18 16.57 13.36
C SER A 901 41.25 17.90 12.61
N SER A 902 42.01 18.01 11.51
CA SER A 902 42.12 19.23 10.71
C SER A 902 40.86 19.56 9.90
N GLY A 903 39.95 18.58 9.73
CA GLY A 903 38.72 18.78 8.95
C GLY A 903 37.51 19.26 9.76
N THR A 904 37.55 19.13 11.09
CA THR A 904 36.43 19.50 11.97
C THR A 904 36.10 20.99 11.86
N ASP A 905 37.10 21.87 11.97
CA ASP A 905 36.91 23.33 11.90
C ASP A 905 36.30 23.77 10.57
N VAL A 906 36.70 23.15 9.45
CA VAL A 906 36.15 23.46 8.11
C VAL A 906 34.66 23.12 8.05
N LEU A 907 34.25 21.95 8.57
CA LEU A 907 32.85 21.54 8.61
C LEU A 907 32.02 22.43 9.55
N GLU A 908 32.55 22.82 10.70
CA GLU A 908 31.89 23.76 11.62
C GLU A 908 31.71 25.16 11.02
N ASN A 909 32.70 25.65 10.27
CA ASN A 909 32.61 26.90 9.52
C ASN A 909 31.54 26.85 8.43
N ILE A 910 31.39 25.72 7.74
CA ILE A 910 30.32 25.51 6.75
C ILE A 910 28.95 25.45 7.45
N LEU A 911 28.83 24.72 8.56
CA LEU A 911 27.59 24.63 9.36
C LEU A 911 27.11 25.99 9.91
N SER A 912 28.02 26.93 10.14
CA SER A 912 27.70 28.30 10.62
C SER A 912 27.43 29.31 9.49
N THR A 913 27.32 28.85 8.24
CA THR A 913 27.06 29.70 7.08
C THR A 913 25.58 29.65 6.70
N ASP A 914 24.97 30.82 6.47
CA ASP A 914 23.57 30.93 6.05
C ASP A 914 23.32 30.19 4.72
N ILE A 915 22.17 29.52 4.58
CA ILE A 915 21.81 28.77 3.37
C ILE A 915 21.37 29.73 2.24
N SER A 916 22.13 29.79 1.15
CA SER A 916 21.87 30.62 -0.02
C SER A 916 22.41 30.00 -1.32
N PRO A 917 21.78 30.24 -2.50
CA PRO A 917 22.32 29.82 -3.80
C PRO A 917 23.34 30.81 -4.41
N GLU A 918 23.57 31.98 -3.79
CA GLU A 918 24.56 32.99 -4.21
C GLU A 918 24.57 33.27 -5.74
N LEU A 919 23.40 33.58 -6.32
CA LEU A 919 23.26 33.88 -7.77
C LEU A 919 23.10 35.38 -8.08
N ILE A 920 22.64 36.17 -7.11
CA ILE A 920 22.37 37.60 -7.26
C ILE A 920 23.37 38.41 -6.40
N PRO A 921 24.10 39.38 -6.97
CA PRO A 921 25.04 40.21 -6.23
C PRO A 921 24.32 41.03 -5.15
N GLY A 922 24.93 41.17 -3.97
CA GLY A 922 24.35 41.98 -2.89
C GLY A 922 24.47 43.48 -3.10
N LYS A 923 23.52 44.24 -2.52
CA LYS A 923 23.49 45.72 -2.53
C LYS A 923 24.61 46.39 -1.71
N THR A 924 25.31 45.63 -0.86
CA THR A 924 26.47 46.08 -0.09
C THR A 924 27.64 45.11 -0.30
N ASN A 925 28.86 45.63 -0.43
CA ASN A 925 30.08 44.83 -0.62
C ASN A 925 30.17 43.74 0.46
N GLY A 926 29.94 42.48 0.07
CA GLY A 926 30.05 41.31 0.94
C GLY A 926 28.74 40.79 1.58
N ALA A 927 27.58 41.39 1.33
CA ALA A 927 26.29 40.87 1.81
C ALA A 927 25.63 39.96 0.75
N VAL A 928 25.02 38.85 1.18
CA VAL A 928 24.21 37.98 0.31
C VAL A 928 22.77 38.48 0.31
N GLU A 929 22.24 38.90 -0.85
CA GLU A 929 20.87 39.43 -0.95
C GLU A 929 19.80 38.33 -0.95
N GLN A 930 20.14 37.11 -1.39
CA GLN A 930 19.18 36.02 -1.56
C GLN A 930 19.24 35.02 -0.38
N LYS A 931 18.24 35.02 0.50
CA LYS A 931 18.03 33.95 1.50
C LYS A 931 16.95 32.99 1.02
N THR A 932 17.28 31.72 0.78
CA THR A 932 16.32 30.73 0.24
C THR A 932 15.04 30.65 1.07
N GLU A 933 15.18 30.56 2.40
CA GLU A 933 14.05 30.43 3.33
C GLU A 933 13.11 31.66 3.35
N SER A 934 13.57 32.82 2.86
CA SER A 934 12.69 34.00 2.71
C SER A 934 11.62 33.81 1.62
N VAL A 935 11.87 32.93 0.65
CA VAL A 935 10.97 32.64 -0.47
C VAL A 935 10.16 31.37 -0.21
N ILE A 936 10.82 30.30 0.23
CA ILE A 936 10.17 28.99 0.40
C ILE A 936 9.69 28.72 1.83
N GLY A 937 10.05 29.56 2.80
CA GLY A 937 9.82 29.29 4.23
C GLY A 937 10.95 28.47 4.87
N PRO A 938 10.96 28.33 6.21
CA PRO A 938 12.01 27.63 6.92
C PRO A 938 11.95 26.12 6.62
N TYR A 939 13.11 25.52 6.36
CA TYR A 939 13.20 24.10 5.95
C TYR A 939 12.60 23.15 6.99
N GLU A 940 12.69 23.49 8.28
CA GLU A 940 12.12 22.65 9.34
C GLU A 940 10.58 22.53 9.27
N LEU A 941 9.87 23.59 8.87
CA LEU A 941 8.42 23.52 8.63
C LEU A 941 8.10 22.83 7.29
N GLN A 942 8.95 23.02 6.28
CA GLN A 942 8.78 22.39 4.97
C GLN A 942 8.99 20.88 5.04
N ASP A 943 10.03 20.43 5.75
CA ASP A 943 10.34 19.01 5.97
C ASP A 943 9.31 18.35 6.88
N PHE A 944 8.81 19.07 7.89
CA PHE A 944 7.67 18.62 8.69
C PHE A 944 6.44 18.37 7.81
N SER A 945 6.09 19.35 6.98
CA SER A 945 4.95 19.25 6.05
C SER A 945 5.14 18.12 5.04
N LEU A 946 6.35 17.98 4.51
CA LEU A 946 6.74 16.91 3.60
C LEU A 946 6.56 15.54 4.24
N TYR A 947 7.05 15.34 5.46
CA TYR A 947 6.96 14.05 6.14
C TYR A 947 5.51 13.61 6.28
N TYR A 948 4.65 14.43 6.89
CA TYR A 948 3.26 14.04 7.16
C TYR A 948 2.41 13.96 5.88
N THR A 949 2.73 14.76 4.86
CA THR A 949 2.05 14.68 3.55
C THR A 949 2.49 13.44 2.76
N LEU A 950 3.79 13.16 2.67
CA LEU A 950 4.32 12.05 1.88
C LEU A 950 4.06 10.70 2.58
N ARG A 951 4.47 10.58 3.85
CA ARG A 951 4.40 9.32 4.61
C ARG A 951 2.97 8.92 4.93
N PHE A 952 2.12 9.86 5.36
CA PHE A 952 0.78 9.56 5.84
C PHE A 952 -0.34 10.08 4.95
N GLY A 953 -0.09 11.08 4.10
CA GLY A 953 -1.13 11.63 3.23
C GLY A 953 -2.18 12.40 4.02
N PHE A 954 -1.77 13.00 5.15
CA PHE A 954 -2.65 13.74 6.02
C PHE A 954 -3.18 15.01 5.34
N ALA A 955 -4.39 15.38 5.74
CA ALA A 955 -5.00 16.64 5.33
C ALA A 955 -4.21 17.82 5.91
N PRO A 956 -4.13 18.96 5.19
CA PRO A 956 -3.49 20.18 5.68
C PRO A 956 -3.90 20.61 7.09
N THR A 957 -5.18 20.45 7.48
CA THR A 957 -5.62 20.75 8.85
C THR A 957 -4.89 19.92 9.91
N LYS A 958 -4.72 18.62 9.67
CA LYS A 958 -4.02 17.71 10.59
C LYS A 958 -2.52 18.02 10.64
N VAL A 959 -1.91 18.31 9.49
CA VAL A 959 -0.48 18.72 9.41
C VAL A 959 -0.25 20.01 10.20
N ALA A 960 -1.13 21.01 10.04
CA ALA A 960 -1.06 22.26 10.79
C ALA A 960 -1.26 22.06 12.30
N PHE A 961 -2.20 21.19 12.70
CA PHE A 961 -2.43 20.85 14.11
C PHE A 961 -1.20 20.21 14.75
N LEU A 962 -0.61 19.21 14.08
CA LEU A 962 0.63 18.56 14.52
C LEU A 962 1.80 19.55 14.60
N ALA A 963 1.97 20.39 13.57
CA ALA A 963 3.02 21.40 13.54
C ALA A 963 2.86 22.41 14.69
N HIS A 964 1.64 22.86 14.94
CA HIS A 964 1.35 23.78 16.02
C HIS A 964 1.71 23.17 17.39
N HIS A 965 1.35 21.90 17.61
CA HIS A 965 1.74 21.19 18.84
C HIS A 965 3.26 21.03 19.01
N ALA A 966 4.00 20.79 17.92
CA ALA A 966 5.45 20.65 17.98
C ALA A 966 6.20 21.98 18.13
N TRP A 967 5.69 23.08 17.53
CA TRP A 967 6.46 24.30 17.31
C TRP A 967 5.99 25.53 18.09
N ARG A 968 4.81 25.51 18.75
CA ARG A 968 4.25 26.69 19.42
C ARG A 968 5.06 27.24 20.59
N SER A 969 5.85 26.39 21.24
CA SER A 969 6.70 26.77 22.37
C SER A 969 8.06 26.14 22.19
N ARG A 970 9.12 26.95 22.23
CA ARG A 970 10.51 26.48 22.19
C ARG A 970 10.93 25.72 23.45
N ASP A 971 10.22 25.94 24.57
CA ASP A 971 10.55 25.40 25.88
C ASP A 971 9.85 24.06 26.17
N ALA A 972 8.89 23.66 25.32
CA ALA A 972 8.15 22.40 25.45
C ALA A 972 8.72 21.32 24.52
N GLY A 973 8.67 20.04 24.92
CA GLY A 973 9.11 18.91 24.09
C GLY A 973 10.63 18.88 23.83
N GLU A 974 11.07 17.87 23.09
CA GLU A 974 12.50 17.62 22.87
C GLU A 974 13.04 18.32 21.61
N TRP A 975 14.35 18.58 21.62
CA TRP A 975 15.12 19.14 20.52
C TRP A 975 16.21 18.14 20.12
N ALA A 976 16.39 17.92 18.82
CA ALA A 976 17.47 17.06 18.32
C ALA A 976 18.84 17.74 18.35
N GLU A 977 18.85 19.06 18.52
CA GLU A 977 20.04 19.89 18.54
C GLU A 977 20.47 20.20 19.97
N GLY A 978 21.79 20.40 20.15
CA GLY A 978 22.35 20.83 21.43
C GLY A 978 21.90 22.25 21.82
N PRO A 979 22.11 22.67 23.08
CA PRO A 979 21.70 23.98 23.58
C PRO A 979 22.29 25.19 22.83
N SER A 980 23.37 24.98 22.08
CA SER A 980 24.08 26.00 21.31
C SER A 980 23.40 26.37 19.98
N VAL A 981 22.37 25.61 19.54
CA VAL A 981 21.63 25.91 18.30
C VAL A 981 20.37 26.72 18.62
N ALA A 982 20.07 27.71 17.78
CA ALA A 982 18.91 28.57 17.96
C ALA A 982 17.59 27.78 17.87
N ARG A 983 16.80 27.84 18.94
CA ARG A 983 15.51 27.15 19.04
C ARG A 983 14.36 28.05 18.56
N ASN A 984 13.83 27.74 17.39
CA ASN A 984 12.72 28.48 16.78
C ASN A 984 11.36 28.14 17.42
N GLN A 985 10.42 29.06 17.29
CA GLN A 985 9.01 28.85 17.64
C GLN A 985 8.13 29.48 16.57
N TYR A 986 6.99 28.86 16.28
CA TYR A 986 6.08 29.31 15.22
C TYR A 986 4.64 29.36 15.71
N GLY A 987 4.00 30.50 15.46
CA GLY A 987 2.56 30.64 15.65
C GLY A 987 1.77 29.99 14.52
N LEU A 988 0.46 29.84 14.73
CA LEU A 988 -0.41 29.19 13.74
C LEU A 988 -0.46 29.93 12.39
N ALA A 989 -0.36 31.27 12.40
CA ALA A 989 -0.30 32.07 11.18
C ALA A 989 0.93 31.76 10.32
N ASP A 990 2.11 31.61 10.95
CA ASP A 990 3.35 31.25 10.26
C ASP A 990 3.27 29.83 9.70
N ILE A 991 2.75 28.88 10.48
CA ILE A 991 2.53 27.50 10.03
C ILE A 991 1.59 27.47 8.82
N ARG A 992 0.45 28.19 8.89
CA ARG A 992 -0.52 28.26 7.79
C ARG A 992 0.09 28.89 6.53
N LYS A 993 0.87 29.96 6.67
CA LYS A 993 1.57 30.61 5.55
C LYS A 993 2.55 29.65 4.88
N ASN A 994 3.41 29.00 5.65
CA ASN A 994 4.44 28.10 5.12
C ASN A 994 3.84 26.81 4.53
N LEU A 995 2.78 26.27 5.14
CA LEU A 995 2.04 25.13 4.59
C LEU A 995 1.34 25.50 3.27
N ARG A 996 0.83 26.73 3.11
CA ARG A 996 0.30 27.20 1.81
C ARG A 996 1.36 27.14 0.72
N ILE A 997 2.57 27.63 1.01
CA ILE A 997 3.71 27.58 0.08
C ILE A 997 4.04 26.12 -0.24
N PHE A 998 4.15 25.27 0.77
CA PHE A 998 4.39 23.83 0.59
C PHE A 998 3.39 23.20 -0.37
N LEU A 999 2.08 23.34 -0.09
CA LEU A 999 1.03 22.68 -0.86
C LEU A 999 1.00 23.13 -2.32
N ASP A 1000 1.16 24.43 -2.55
CA ASP A 1000 1.20 24.97 -3.91
C ASP A 1000 2.43 24.44 -4.67
N ARG A 1001 3.60 24.49 -4.01
CA ARG A 1001 4.83 24.04 -4.65
C ARG A 1001 4.81 22.54 -4.89
N PHE A 1002 4.49 21.75 -3.88
CA PHE A 1002 4.53 20.29 -3.89
C PHE A 1002 3.54 19.67 -4.87
N PHE A 1003 2.27 20.11 -4.86
CA PHE A 1003 1.21 19.49 -5.67
C PHE A 1003 1.03 20.10 -7.07
N ARG A 1004 1.38 21.38 -7.28
CA ARG A 1004 1.15 22.07 -8.56
C ARG A 1004 2.42 22.32 -9.36
N THR A 1005 3.44 22.93 -8.76
CA THR A 1005 4.53 23.53 -9.55
C THR A 1005 5.79 22.68 -9.67
N SER A 1006 6.03 21.72 -8.77
CA SER A 1006 7.33 21.03 -8.67
C SER A 1006 7.37 19.65 -9.32
N GLN A 1007 6.22 19.02 -9.57
CA GLN A 1007 6.19 17.61 -9.95
C GLN A 1007 6.83 17.29 -11.30
N PHE A 1008 6.73 18.20 -12.28
CA PHE A 1008 7.37 17.99 -13.59
C PHE A 1008 8.90 17.86 -13.48
N LYS A 1009 9.51 18.55 -12.50
CA LYS A 1009 10.95 18.42 -12.23
C LYS A 1009 11.26 17.00 -11.73
N ARG A 1010 10.49 16.54 -10.74
CA ARG A 1010 10.64 15.20 -10.13
C ARG A 1010 10.48 14.03 -11.11
N SER A 1011 9.65 14.19 -12.13
CA SER A 1011 9.42 13.14 -13.15
C SER A 1011 10.70 12.71 -13.88
N CYS A 1012 11.75 13.55 -13.90
CA CYS A 1012 13.02 13.27 -14.56
C CYS A 1012 14.23 13.33 -13.62
N ILE A 1013 14.10 12.95 -12.35
CA ILE A 1013 15.25 12.98 -11.42
C ILE A 1013 16.28 11.87 -11.73
N PRO A 1014 17.58 12.13 -11.49
CA PRO A 1014 18.64 11.13 -11.52
C PRO A 1014 18.36 9.91 -10.64
N ASN A 1015 19.17 8.86 -10.81
CA ASN A 1015 19.15 7.72 -9.90
C ASN A 1015 19.70 8.15 -8.53
N ALA A 1016 19.07 7.64 -7.47
CA ALA A 1016 19.44 7.95 -6.09
C ALA A 1016 18.98 6.82 -5.16
N PRO A 1017 19.68 6.59 -4.03
CA PRO A 1017 19.19 5.67 -3.01
C PRO A 1017 18.06 6.30 -2.19
N LYS A 1018 17.10 5.49 -1.76
CA LYS A 1018 16.18 5.84 -0.67
C LYS A 1018 16.89 5.61 0.66
N VAL A 1019 16.84 6.58 1.57
CA VAL A 1019 17.51 6.47 2.88
C VAL A 1019 16.55 6.44 4.07
N GLY A 1020 15.45 7.21 4.03
CA GLY A 1020 14.58 7.43 5.18
C GLY A 1020 13.23 6.72 5.10
N SER A 1021 12.63 6.48 6.28
CA SER A 1021 11.29 5.89 6.42
C SER A 1021 10.16 6.85 5.97
N GLY A 1022 10.40 8.16 5.99
CA GLY A 1022 9.48 9.20 5.51
C GLY A 1022 9.17 9.15 4.01
N GLY A 1023 9.96 8.38 3.24
CA GLY A 1023 9.81 8.22 1.80
C GLY A 1023 10.87 8.97 1.00
N SER A 1024 10.84 8.75 -0.31
CA SER A 1024 11.64 9.44 -1.32
C SER A 1024 10.73 10.06 -2.38
N LEU A 1025 11.25 10.98 -3.18
CA LEU A 1025 10.47 11.64 -4.22
C LEU A 1025 10.74 11.11 -5.63
N SER A 1026 11.26 9.88 -5.71
CA SER A 1026 11.47 9.19 -6.98
C SER A 1026 10.14 8.81 -7.63
N PRO A 1027 9.91 9.18 -8.92
CA PRO A 1027 8.73 8.77 -9.68
C PRO A 1027 8.72 7.26 -9.98
N ARG A 1028 9.86 6.60 -9.73
CA ARG A 1028 10.05 5.15 -9.85
C ARG A 1028 9.83 4.43 -8.51
N GLY A 1029 9.75 5.17 -7.41
CA GLY A 1029 9.63 4.66 -6.05
C GLY A 1029 8.37 5.16 -5.36
N ASP A 1030 8.54 5.88 -4.23
CA ASP A 1030 7.46 6.16 -3.29
C ASP A 1030 6.44 7.21 -3.78
N TRP A 1031 6.81 8.09 -4.73
CA TRP A 1031 5.95 9.21 -5.15
C TRP A 1031 5.61 9.19 -6.64
N ARG A 1032 4.46 8.58 -6.97
CA ARG A 1032 3.96 8.43 -8.34
C ARG A 1032 2.75 9.32 -8.56
N THR A 1033 2.94 10.46 -9.22
CA THR A 1033 1.88 11.47 -9.42
C THR A 1033 1.99 12.12 -10.80
N PRO A 1034 0.87 12.58 -11.39
CA PRO A 1034 0.87 13.40 -12.60
C PRO A 1034 1.64 14.71 -12.42
N SER A 1035 2.28 15.20 -13.48
CA SER A 1035 3.02 16.47 -13.49
C SER A 1035 2.15 17.70 -13.73
N ASP A 1036 0.90 17.48 -14.13
CA ASP A 1036 -0.12 18.43 -14.54
C ASP A 1036 -1.27 18.53 -13.52
N SER A 1037 -1.02 18.16 -12.26
CA SER A 1037 -1.97 18.27 -11.14
C SER A 1037 -2.13 19.70 -10.60
N GLN A 1038 -3.22 19.94 -9.89
CA GLN A 1038 -3.53 21.20 -9.20
C GLN A 1038 -3.51 21.01 -7.68
N ALA A 1039 -3.24 22.08 -6.92
CA ALA A 1039 -3.23 22.06 -5.45
C ALA A 1039 -4.61 22.37 -4.81
N THR A 1040 -5.68 22.49 -5.61
CA THR A 1040 -6.97 23.08 -5.24
C THR A 1040 -7.60 22.49 -3.98
N VAL A 1041 -7.68 21.16 -3.87
CA VAL A 1041 -8.37 20.51 -2.74
C VAL A 1041 -7.61 20.67 -1.42
N TRP A 1042 -6.29 20.69 -1.46
CA TRP A 1042 -5.45 20.90 -0.28
C TRP A 1042 -5.48 22.36 0.17
N LEU A 1043 -5.43 23.31 -0.77
CA LEU A 1043 -5.55 24.73 -0.44
C LEU A 1043 -6.92 25.06 0.17
N LYS A 1044 -7.99 24.42 -0.31
CA LYS A 1044 -9.33 24.55 0.28
C LYS A 1044 -9.41 23.95 1.69
N ASP A 1045 -8.76 22.82 1.95
CA ASP A 1045 -8.71 22.27 3.31
C ASP A 1045 -7.92 23.17 4.27
N LEU A 1046 -6.82 23.78 3.81
CA LEU A 1046 -6.03 24.74 4.58
C LEU A 1046 -6.83 25.98 5.03
N GLU A 1047 -7.88 26.35 4.32
CA GLU A 1047 -8.77 27.46 4.71
C GLU A 1047 -9.48 27.20 6.04
N ARG A 1048 -9.64 25.92 6.44
CA ARG A 1048 -10.23 25.51 7.72
C ARG A 1048 -9.29 25.69 8.91
N VAL A 1049 -8.00 25.92 8.67
CA VAL A 1049 -7.04 26.25 9.74
C VAL A 1049 -7.25 27.70 10.18
N PRO A 1050 -7.51 27.97 11.47
CA PRO A 1050 -7.77 29.32 11.93
C PRO A 1050 -6.52 30.20 11.84
N GLU A 1051 -6.72 31.51 11.77
CA GLU A 1051 -5.62 32.49 11.69
C GLU A 1051 -4.93 32.75 13.04
N LYS A 1052 -5.65 32.50 14.13
CA LYS A 1052 -5.23 32.72 15.51
C LYS A 1052 -5.76 31.59 16.41
N GLU A 1053 -5.16 31.45 17.58
CA GLU A 1053 -5.50 30.45 18.61
C GLU A 1053 -6.81 30.70 19.37
#